data_AF-A0A9W6XLT0-F1
#
_entry.id   AF-A0A9W6XLT0-F1
#
_cell.length_a   1.000
_cell.length_b   1.000
_cell.length_c   1.000
_cell.angle_alpha   90.00
_cell.angle_beta   90.00
_cell.angle_gamma   90.00
#
_symmetry.space_group_name_H-M   'P 1'
#
loop_
_entity.id
_entity.type
_entity.pdbx_description
1 polymer ?
#
loop_
_entity_poly.entity_id
_entity_poly.type
_entity_poly.pdbx_seq_one_letter_code
_entity_poly.pdbx_strand_id
1 'polypeptide(L)'
;MARDNGKYHLKHKLADFDAVSLYPSAMSELPGYVRGKGKLFKDSIPSDADYFVARVRFDSINIKRHFPLLSYYENGSRNFTNDIIGRSMIVVKQALEDIVRFQGASYTVIEGIYWNEGFNNRITKTTSKIFNARLKYKAEGNPLQEVLKLMMNSSYGKLLMKPIVKKKVFVSGGEKKINEYTHKNIHRMISKTPISDNLALFEEHKALSQHFSPVHLGIQILNSSKHIMNRVMCLAEDIHAHIWYQDSDSMHIDYDSVQRLADAYRDLYSKELIGKQMGQFHADFDLAGSKGNIFARESIILGKKSYLDVLACDGNDTTGLHIHIKGIPGKLLEGDAYATYMKLFNGQSVSFDLTELCSININSKTQSVSKRSCYVRTDKLYRKAKAFDKNITKQNVSEWYKRQQSIQQFSSRSKRFPQFKFAYNNPNEWQMNLAFWEKQRILISVNINSRIGFAKILNNKRAETVLKAIEDFVDKNNVSAIFSDNGSEFFNKSVERFFDERSISHGNAIAGDHTVLGKIDRFIRTIKSKLTKMKQIIRFKKQTQSILNEAIANYNNTHHSAINATPSEMRGKVMLDDVEYNKRLVKKIITDIPPGSIVRCRLNAKTPFDKEGARWSRTAYEVVGFDGLKIPISSDAEINDRVNQFWEVEKIMNHENMRNGKCKYLIKWKGYDEPSWEPQDNLRLITKNKRSELEKKYWANNLI
;
A
#
# COMPACT_ATOMS: atom_id res chain seq x y z
N MET A 1 30.69 8.30 3.92
CA MET A 1 32.15 8.22 3.77
C MET A 1 32.73 9.03 4.90
N ALA A 2 33.70 8.50 5.62
CA ALA A 2 34.44 9.27 6.60
C ALA A 2 35.57 10.02 5.88
N ARG A 3 35.94 11.19 6.40
CA ARG A 3 37.07 11.98 5.92
C ARG A 3 38.32 11.08 5.81
N ASP A 4 39.06 11.17 4.72
CA ASP A 4 40.30 10.38 4.51
C ASP A 4 40.19 8.86 4.71
N ASN A 5 38.97 8.31 4.68
CA ASN A 5 38.66 6.94 5.09
C ASN A 5 39.11 6.56 6.52
N GLY A 6 39.28 7.55 7.41
CA GLY A 6 39.66 7.35 8.81
C GLY A 6 38.49 6.98 9.73
N LYS A 7 38.82 6.44 10.91
CA LYS A 7 37.91 6.41 12.06
C LYS A 7 38.11 7.69 12.88
N TYR A 8 37.04 8.28 13.38
CA TYR A 8 37.13 9.50 14.19
C TYR A 8 36.33 9.38 15.49
N HIS A 9 36.90 9.89 16.58
CA HIS A 9 36.22 10.11 17.84
C HIS A 9 36.35 11.60 18.17
N LEU A 10 35.27 12.33 17.90
CA LEU A 10 35.24 13.79 17.94
C LEU A 10 34.47 14.20 19.19
N LYS A 11 35.01 15.16 19.95
CA LYS A 11 34.43 15.63 21.23
C LYS A 11 34.12 17.13 21.21
N HIS A 12 33.73 17.62 20.05
CA HIS A 12 33.35 19.00 19.81
C HIS A 12 32.02 19.06 19.04
N LYS A 13 31.44 20.26 18.94
CA LYS A 13 30.11 20.43 18.35
C LYS A 13 30.11 20.16 16.85
N LEU A 14 29.27 19.21 16.40
CA LEU A 14 28.99 18.97 14.98
C LEU A 14 27.51 19.21 14.67
N ALA A 15 27.24 19.63 13.44
CA ALA A 15 25.91 19.65 12.83
C ALA A 15 25.79 18.52 11.81
N ASP A 16 24.64 17.82 11.79
CA ASP A 16 24.22 16.98 10.66
C ASP A 16 23.53 17.87 9.64
N PHE A 17 24.29 18.32 8.64
CA PHE A 17 23.87 19.29 7.65
C PHE A 17 23.36 18.57 6.40
N ASP A 18 22.03 18.55 6.24
CA ASP A 18 21.32 17.75 5.24
C ASP A 18 20.72 18.60 4.12
N ALA A 19 20.82 18.11 2.88
CA ALA A 19 20.24 18.74 1.71
C ALA A 19 18.72 18.51 1.63
N VAL A 20 17.94 19.60 1.55
CA VAL A 20 16.49 19.53 1.42
C VAL A 20 16.09 18.78 0.15
N SER A 21 15.65 17.54 0.32
CA SER A 21 15.17 16.70 -0.79
C SER A 21 16.15 16.67 -1.97
N LEU A 22 17.37 16.16 -1.75
CA LEU A 22 18.48 16.24 -2.70
C LEU A 22 18.12 15.85 -4.15
N TYR A 23 17.48 14.70 -4.37
CA TYR A 23 17.14 14.27 -5.73
C TYR A 23 16.09 15.17 -6.40
N PRO A 24 15.01 15.58 -5.72
CA PRO A 24 14.13 16.65 -6.21
C PRO A 24 14.84 17.96 -6.51
N SER A 25 15.75 18.38 -5.62
CA SER A 25 16.57 19.58 -5.82
C SER A 25 17.42 19.46 -7.09
N ALA A 26 18.06 18.31 -7.31
CA ALA A 26 18.78 18.02 -8.54
C ALA A 26 17.89 18.11 -9.78
N MET A 27 16.70 17.51 -9.76
CA MET A 27 15.73 17.64 -10.86
C MET A 27 15.30 19.08 -11.11
N SER A 28 15.26 19.92 -10.07
CA SER A 28 14.87 21.33 -10.17
C SER A 28 15.97 22.23 -10.74
N GLU A 29 17.24 21.87 -10.57
CA GLU A 29 18.38 22.63 -11.12
C GLU A 29 18.79 22.18 -12.54
N LEU A 30 18.31 21.02 -13.00
CA LEU A 30 18.56 20.58 -14.37
C LEU A 30 17.89 21.51 -15.40
N PRO A 31 18.56 21.80 -16.54
CA PRO A 31 17.92 22.43 -17.71
C PRO A 31 16.69 21.64 -18.22
N GLY A 32 16.70 20.34 -17.97
CA GLY A 32 15.68 19.37 -18.34
C GLY A 32 16.32 18.05 -18.74
N TYR A 33 15.52 17.12 -19.25
CA TYR A 33 16.08 15.91 -19.87
C TYR A 33 16.53 16.19 -21.29
N VAL A 34 17.76 15.79 -21.61
CA VAL A 34 18.28 15.91 -22.97
C VAL A 34 17.38 15.24 -24.01
N ARG A 35 17.26 15.87 -25.18
CA ARG A 35 16.44 15.41 -26.30
C ARG A 35 17.31 14.85 -27.43
N GLY A 36 16.66 14.10 -28.32
CA GLY A 36 17.28 13.62 -29.55
C GLY A 36 17.95 12.27 -29.41
N LYS A 37 18.53 11.82 -30.53
CA LYS A 37 19.30 10.57 -30.59
C LYS A 37 20.76 10.88 -30.28
N GLY A 38 21.37 10.05 -29.43
CA GLY A 38 22.80 10.17 -29.14
C GLY A 38 23.65 9.99 -30.39
N LYS A 39 24.62 10.89 -30.58
CA LYS A 39 25.57 10.90 -31.70
C LYS A 39 26.96 10.53 -31.17
N LEU A 40 27.71 9.73 -31.91
CA LEU A 40 29.07 9.35 -31.54
C LEU A 40 30.05 10.49 -31.83
N PHE A 41 31.09 10.60 -31.01
CA PHE A 41 32.24 11.45 -31.27
C PHE A 41 33.53 10.75 -30.81
N LYS A 42 34.66 11.19 -31.35
CA LYS A 42 36.00 10.70 -31.03
C LYS A 42 36.94 11.89 -30.83
N ASP A 43 37.93 11.73 -29.96
CA ASP A 43 39.08 12.63 -29.71
C ASP A 43 38.73 14.03 -29.14
N SER A 44 37.58 14.63 -29.48
CA SER A 44 37.13 15.92 -28.96
C SER A 44 35.62 15.96 -28.75
N ILE A 45 35.18 16.57 -27.65
CA ILE A 45 33.75 16.81 -27.39
C ILE A 45 33.25 17.90 -28.34
N PRO A 46 32.16 17.68 -29.09
CA PRO A 46 31.59 18.70 -29.98
C PRO A 46 31.20 19.98 -29.24
N SER A 47 31.50 21.14 -29.83
CA SER A 47 31.25 22.46 -29.21
C SER A 47 29.75 22.76 -29.03
N ASP A 48 28.90 22.13 -29.83
CA ASP A 48 27.44 22.26 -29.77
C ASP A 48 26.79 21.19 -28.86
N ALA A 49 27.57 20.43 -28.10
CA ALA A 49 27.05 19.41 -27.20
C ALA A 49 26.34 20.00 -25.96
N ASP A 50 25.01 19.85 -25.92
CA ASP A 50 24.18 20.13 -24.74
C ASP A 50 24.54 19.22 -23.57
N TYR A 51 24.68 17.92 -23.85
CA TYR A 51 25.04 16.87 -22.89
C TYR A 51 25.90 15.80 -23.55
N PHE A 52 26.77 15.16 -22.76
CA PHE A 52 27.57 14.04 -23.24
C PHE A 52 27.87 13.02 -22.13
N VAL A 53 28.19 11.81 -22.59
CA VAL A 53 28.85 10.75 -21.83
C VAL A 53 30.16 10.45 -22.55
N ALA A 54 31.29 10.72 -21.91
CA ALA A 54 32.61 10.63 -22.50
C ALA A 54 33.48 9.64 -21.74
N ARG A 55 34.27 8.86 -22.47
CA ARG A 55 35.44 8.19 -21.93
C ARG A 55 36.62 9.16 -22.00
N VAL A 56 37.20 9.46 -20.86
CA VAL A 56 38.33 10.38 -20.72
C VAL A 56 39.48 9.70 -19.97
N ARG A 57 40.71 10.11 -20.26
CA ARG A 57 41.89 9.82 -19.44
C ARG A 57 42.26 11.08 -18.67
N PHE A 58 42.41 10.99 -17.35
CA PHE A 58 42.88 12.13 -16.57
C PHE A 58 44.41 12.20 -16.63
N ASP A 59 44.94 13.37 -16.98
CA ASP A 59 46.38 13.58 -17.17
C ASP A 59 47.01 14.25 -15.94
N SER A 60 46.25 15.05 -15.19
CA SER A 60 46.68 15.61 -13.90
C SER A 60 45.50 15.82 -12.94
N ILE A 61 45.81 15.92 -11.65
CA ILE A 61 44.89 16.40 -10.62
C ILE A 61 45.65 17.33 -9.67
N ASN A 62 45.17 18.56 -9.49
CA ASN A 62 45.92 19.58 -8.73
C ASN A 62 45.46 19.65 -7.27
N ILE A 63 44.20 19.32 -6.99
CA ILE A 63 43.62 19.37 -5.64
C ILE A 63 43.15 17.97 -5.24
N LYS A 64 43.79 17.43 -4.21
CA LYS A 64 43.39 16.17 -3.58
C LYS A 64 42.36 16.47 -2.49
N ARG A 65 41.12 16.05 -2.71
CA ARG A 65 40.02 16.27 -1.77
C ARG A 65 40.01 15.21 -0.68
N HIS A 66 39.64 15.59 0.54
CA HIS A 66 39.41 14.65 1.64
C HIS A 66 38.25 13.69 1.34
N PHE A 67 37.31 14.16 0.51
CA PHE A 67 36.24 13.36 -0.10
C PHE A 67 36.43 13.35 -1.62
N PRO A 68 37.10 12.34 -2.20
CA PRO A 68 37.34 12.30 -3.64
C PRO A 68 36.03 12.25 -4.45
N LEU A 69 35.99 12.96 -5.58
CA LEU A 69 34.75 13.09 -6.37
C LEU A 69 34.54 11.92 -7.34
N LEU A 70 35.62 11.22 -7.67
CA LEU A 70 35.61 10.05 -8.55
C LEU A 70 35.76 8.74 -7.80
N SER A 71 35.23 7.69 -8.42
CA SER A 71 35.31 6.33 -7.90
C SER A 71 35.36 5.30 -9.01
N TYR A 72 35.98 4.17 -8.69
CA TYR A 72 35.99 2.98 -9.52
C TYR A 72 35.37 1.82 -8.76
N TYR A 73 34.91 0.80 -9.49
CA TYR A 73 34.31 -0.39 -8.91
C TYR A 73 35.30 -1.55 -9.01
N GLU A 74 35.64 -2.15 -7.88
CA GLU A 74 36.62 -3.23 -7.78
C GLU A 74 36.22 -4.17 -6.64
N ASN A 75 36.37 -5.49 -6.85
CA ASN A 75 36.10 -6.53 -5.84
C ASN A 75 34.74 -6.40 -5.14
N GLY A 76 33.70 -5.99 -5.87
CA GLY A 76 32.35 -5.85 -5.32
C GLY A 76 32.12 -4.56 -4.52
N SER A 77 33.10 -3.67 -4.42
CA SER A 77 33.03 -2.41 -3.69
C SER A 77 33.24 -1.20 -4.61
N ARG A 78 32.66 -0.06 -4.21
CA ARG A 78 32.89 1.24 -4.83
C ARG A 78 33.94 2.00 -4.03
N ASN A 79 35.09 2.23 -4.65
CA ASN A 79 36.25 2.88 -4.05
C ASN A 79 36.39 4.30 -4.61
N PHE A 80 36.30 5.29 -3.73
CA PHE A 80 36.51 6.69 -4.07
C PHE A 80 37.97 7.03 -3.86
N THR A 81 38.60 7.70 -4.82
CA THR A 81 40.04 7.96 -4.79
C THR A 81 40.41 9.24 -5.56
N ASN A 82 41.51 9.87 -5.13
CA ASN A 82 42.20 10.91 -5.90
C ASN A 82 43.18 10.32 -6.93
N ASP A 83 43.50 9.02 -6.84
CA ASP A 83 44.51 8.34 -7.65
C ASP A 83 43.94 7.87 -9.00
N ILE A 84 43.55 8.86 -9.82
CA ILE A 84 42.87 8.66 -11.11
C ILE A 84 43.77 8.95 -12.33
N ILE A 85 44.96 9.53 -12.12
CA ILE A 85 45.88 9.91 -13.20
C ILE A 85 46.25 8.68 -14.04
N GLY A 86 46.22 8.83 -15.36
CA GLY A 86 46.48 7.76 -16.33
C GLY A 86 45.33 6.76 -16.51
N ARG A 87 44.29 6.79 -15.65
CA ARG A 87 43.14 5.89 -15.77
C ARG A 87 42.14 6.42 -16.78
N SER A 88 41.60 5.51 -17.60
CA SER A 88 40.44 5.80 -18.46
C SER A 88 39.14 5.62 -17.66
N MET A 89 38.30 6.65 -17.62
CA MET A 89 37.03 6.64 -16.89
C MET A 89 35.89 7.14 -17.78
N ILE A 90 34.69 6.58 -17.57
CA ILE A 90 33.46 7.07 -18.21
C ILE A 90 32.82 8.09 -17.30
N VAL A 91 32.71 9.32 -17.79
CA VAL A 91 32.16 10.47 -17.08
C VAL A 91 31.06 11.12 -17.92
N VAL A 92 30.23 11.92 -17.28
CA VAL A 92 29.24 12.75 -17.97
C VAL A 92 29.60 14.22 -17.83
N LYS A 93 28.99 15.08 -18.65
CA LYS A 93 29.25 16.52 -18.68
C LYS A 93 29.45 17.17 -17.30
N GLN A 94 28.43 17.15 -16.45
CA GLN A 94 28.51 17.77 -15.11
C GLN A 94 29.61 17.17 -14.22
N ALA A 95 29.83 15.86 -14.28
CA ALA A 95 30.86 15.22 -13.46
C ALA A 95 32.26 15.65 -13.91
N LEU A 96 32.49 15.73 -15.23
CA LEU A 96 33.76 16.18 -15.79
C LEU A 96 34.02 17.64 -15.44
N GLU A 97 33.02 18.51 -15.59
CA GLU A 97 33.07 19.92 -15.18
C GLU A 97 33.40 20.07 -13.69
N ASP A 98 32.78 19.26 -12.82
CA ASP A 98 33.06 19.27 -11.37
C ASP A 98 34.50 18.86 -11.05
N ILE A 99 35.04 17.85 -11.72
CA ILE A 99 36.40 17.37 -11.45
C ILE A 99 37.43 18.41 -11.93
N VAL A 100 37.20 19.04 -13.07
CA VAL A 100 38.04 20.15 -13.56
C VAL A 100 37.98 21.32 -12.58
N ARG A 101 36.78 21.74 -12.18
CA ARG A 101 36.58 22.89 -11.30
C ARG A 101 37.10 22.66 -9.89
N PHE A 102 36.69 21.57 -9.27
CA PHE A 102 36.92 21.35 -7.83
C PHE A 102 38.20 20.57 -7.55
N GLN A 103 38.75 19.83 -8.52
CA GLN A 103 40.01 19.11 -8.34
C GLN A 103 41.15 19.63 -9.23
N GLY A 104 40.89 20.65 -10.05
CA GLY A 104 41.90 21.23 -10.96
C GLY A 104 42.45 20.21 -11.95
N ALA A 105 41.63 19.26 -12.40
CA ALA A 105 42.09 18.17 -13.25
C ALA A 105 42.21 18.57 -14.72
N SER A 106 43.24 18.05 -15.39
CA SER A 106 43.34 18.03 -16.85
C SER A 106 43.02 16.63 -17.39
N TYR A 107 42.54 16.56 -18.62
CA TYR A 107 42.09 15.31 -19.23
C TYR A 107 42.22 15.31 -20.75
N THR A 108 42.38 14.11 -21.28
CA THR A 108 42.34 13.80 -22.71
C THR A 108 41.04 13.06 -23.01
N VAL A 109 40.28 13.56 -23.98
CA VAL A 109 39.05 12.92 -24.47
C VAL A 109 39.42 11.76 -25.39
N ILE A 110 38.77 10.61 -25.21
CA ILE A 110 38.98 9.44 -26.08
C ILE A 110 37.82 9.33 -27.07
N GLU A 111 36.61 9.17 -26.54
CA GLU A 111 35.39 9.04 -27.35
C GLU A 111 34.16 9.22 -26.48
N GLY A 112 32.99 9.30 -27.09
CA GLY A 112 31.75 9.29 -26.33
C GLY A 112 30.50 9.40 -27.19
N ILE A 113 29.40 9.66 -26.48
CA ILE A 113 28.09 9.95 -27.07
C ILE A 113 27.65 11.33 -26.58
N TYR A 114 27.15 12.16 -27.49
CA TYR A 114 26.63 13.49 -27.18
C TYR A 114 25.22 13.70 -27.76
N TRP A 115 24.58 14.75 -27.29
CA TRP A 115 23.27 15.24 -27.72
C TRP A 115 23.33 16.77 -27.84
N ASN A 116 22.62 17.31 -28.82
CA ASN A 116 22.62 18.73 -29.18
C ASN A 116 21.23 19.23 -29.66
N GLU A 117 20.15 18.57 -29.25
CA GLU A 117 18.77 18.90 -29.62
C GLU A 117 17.99 19.59 -28.48
N GLY A 118 18.71 20.18 -27.53
CA GLY A 118 18.18 20.88 -26.37
C GLY A 118 17.59 19.97 -25.29
N PHE A 119 16.80 20.57 -24.40
CA PHE A 119 16.29 19.93 -23.19
C PHE A 119 14.75 19.97 -23.09
N ASN A 120 14.20 18.97 -22.39
CA ASN A 120 12.80 18.90 -21.99
C ASN A 120 12.66 19.20 -20.48
N ASN A 121 12.20 20.41 -20.16
CA ASN A 121 12.07 20.91 -18.78
C ASN A 121 10.83 20.46 -18.01
N ARG A 122 10.03 19.50 -18.53
CA ARG A 122 8.82 19.03 -17.85
C ARG A 122 9.10 18.42 -16.48
N ILE A 123 10.25 17.76 -16.31
CA ILE A 123 10.64 17.17 -15.03
C ILE A 123 10.83 18.26 -13.97
N THR A 124 11.57 19.31 -14.30
CA THR A 124 11.85 20.47 -13.44
C THR A 124 10.54 21.11 -12.93
N LYS A 125 9.58 21.34 -13.85
CA LYS A 125 8.27 21.90 -13.53
C LYS A 125 7.42 20.98 -12.68
N THR A 126 7.40 19.68 -13.00
CA THR A 126 6.61 18.68 -12.27
C THR A 126 7.12 18.49 -10.86
N THR A 127 8.44 18.34 -10.67
CA THR A 127 9.05 18.18 -9.36
C THR A 127 8.78 19.37 -8.45
N SER A 128 8.91 20.59 -8.98
CA SER A 128 8.60 21.82 -8.22
C SER A 128 7.14 21.86 -7.75
N LYS A 129 6.19 21.46 -8.60
CA LYS A 129 4.77 21.36 -8.20
C LYS A 129 4.54 20.34 -7.09
N ILE A 130 5.13 19.16 -7.20
CA ILE A 130 4.98 18.09 -6.20
C ILE A 130 5.63 18.51 -4.88
N PHE A 131 6.80 19.15 -4.92
CA PHE A 131 7.49 19.66 -3.75
C PHE A 131 6.67 20.72 -3.02
N ASN A 132 6.12 21.71 -3.73
CA ASN A 132 5.27 22.75 -3.13
C ASN A 132 3.99 22.16 -2.52
N ALA A 133 3.36 21.19 -3.19
CA ALA A 133 2.24 20.46 -2.60
C ALA A 133 2.65 19.72 -1.33
N ARG A 134 3.84 19.10 -1.31
CA ARG A 134 4.37 18.43 -0.12
C ARG A 134 4.58 19.41 1.03
N LEU A 135 5.15 20.60 0.78
CA LEU A 135 5.34 21.62 1.81
C LEU A 135 4.00 22.02 2.46
N LYS A 136 2.97 22.25 1.64
CA LYS A 136 1.62 22.54 2.12
C LYS A 136 1.08 21.42 3.03
N TYR A 137 1.10 20.17 2.56
CA TYR A 137 0.59 19.05 3.35
C TYR A 137 1.43 18.73 4.59
N LYS A 138 2.74 19.00 4.56
CA LYS A 138 3.61 18.89 5.74
C LYS A 138 3.22 19.90 6.81
N ALA A 139 2.93 21.14 6.43
CA ALA A 139 2.47 22.17 7.36
C ALA A 139 1.10 21.84 7.99
N GLU A 140 0.23 21.15 7.25
CA GLU A 140 -1.08 20.68 7.73
C GLU A 140 -0.99 19.40 8.60
N GLY A 141 0.19 18.82 8.80
CA GLY A 141 0.35 17.52 9.47
C GLY A 141 -0.30 16.35 8.71
N ASN A 142 -0.55 16.53 7.41
CA ASN A 142 -1.31 15.58 6.59
C ASN A 142 -0.41 14.42 6.12
N PRO A 143 -0.80 13.13 6.37
CA PRO A 143 -0.02 11.97 5.95
C PRO A 143 0.29 11.89 4.45
N LEU A 144 -0.47 12.60 3.59
CA LEU A 144 -0.23 12.64 2.16
C LEU A 144 1.18 13.17 1.80
N GLN A 145 1.80 13.98 2.67
CA GLN A 145 3.16 14.47 2.44
C GLN A 145 4.19 13.33 2.26
N GLU A 146 3.99 12.19 2.94
CA GLU A 146 4.87 11.02 2.81
C GLU A 146 4.72 10.33 1.45
N VAL A 147 3.51 10.29 0.90
CA VAL A 147 3.25 9.77 -0.45
C VAL A 147 3.94 10.65 -1.50
N LEU A 148 3.84 11.98 -1.35
CA LEU A 148 4.50 12.93 -2.25
C LEU A 148 6.03 12.82 -2.13
N LYS A 149 6.57 12.68 -0.92
CA LYS A 149 8.00 12.42 -0.66
C LYS A 149 8.46 11.16 -1.40
N LEU A 150 7.73 10.07 -1.25
CA LEU A 150 8.06 8.79 -1.88
C LEU A 150 7.98 8.87 -3.41
N MET A 151 6.95 9.53 -3.96
CA MET A 151 6.79 9.70 -5.41
C MET A 151 7.99 10.44 -6.01
N MET A 152 8.41 11.53 -5.36
CA MET A 152 9.58 12.30 -5.77
C MET A 152 10.86 11.45 -5.75
N ASN A 153 11.14 10.78 -4.63
CA ASN A 153 12.36 10.00 -4.43
C ASN A 153 12.40 8.71 -5.28
N SER A 154 11.27 8.16 -5.69
CA SER A 154 11.22 6.92 -6.48
C SER A 154 11.22 7.14 -7.99
N SER A 155 10.91 8.35 -8.45
CA SER A 155 10.72 8.66 -9.88
C SER A 155 11.98 8.42 -10.73
N TYR A 156 13.15 8.92 -10.28
CA TYR A 156 14.40 8.76 -11.04
C TYR A 156 14.87 7.30 -11.11
N GLY A 157 14.57 6.50 -10.08
CA GLY A 157 14.95 5.09 -10.03
C GLY A 157 14.33 4.26 -11.17
N LYS A 158 13.17 4.68 -11.69
CA LYS A 158 12.53 4.07 -12.87
C LYS A 158 13.36 4.23 -14.15
N LEU A 159 14.16 5.29 -14.24
CA LEU A 159 15.05 5.54 -15.39
C LEU A 159 16.31 4.68 -15.34
N LEU A 160 16.63 4.08 -14.18
CA LEU A 160 17.88 3.35 -13.92
C LEU A 160 17.66 1.84 -13.73
N MET A 161 16.50 1.32 -14.14
CA MET A 161 16.15 -0.07 -13.91
C MET A 161 17.03 -1.03 -14.72
N LYS A 162 17.79 -1.86 -13.99
CA LYS A 162 18.52 -2.98 -14.59
C LYS A 162 17.54 -4.07 -15.07
N PRO A 163 17.89 -4.82 -16.12
CA PRO A 163 17.12 -5.99 -16.54
C PRO A 163 17.02 -7.02 -15.40
N ILE A 164 15.83 -7.55 -15.19
CA ILE A 164 15.59 -8.61 -14.21
C ILE A 164 15.94 -9.96 -14.87
N VAL A 165 17.20 -10.36 -14.73
CA VAL A 165 17.76 -11.60 -15.33
C VAL A 165 17.57 -12.86 -14.49
N LYS A 166 17.11 -12.70 -13.24
CA LYS A 166 16.86 -13.81 -12.31
C LYS A 166 15.43 -13.77 -11.80
N LYS A 167 14.83 -14.93 -11.58
CA LYS A 167 13.56 -15.09 -10.86
C LYS A 167 13.76 -16.08 -9.71
N LYS A 168 13.02 -15.86 -8.62
CA LYS A 168 12.96 -16.74 -7.47
C LYS A 168 11.62 -17.46 -7.46
N VAL A 169 11.63 -18.78 -7.39
CA VAL A 169 10.44 -19.63 -7.40
C VAL A 169 10.45 -20.53 -6.18
N PHE A 170 9.37 -20.51 -5.40
CA PHE A 170 9.17 -21.45 -4.30
C PHE A 170 8.40 -22.66 -4.79
N VAL A 171 8.94 -23.85 -4.56
CA VAL A 171 8.31 -25.12 -4.96
C VAL A 171 8.02 -25.94 -3.71
N SER A 172 6.74 -26.23 -3.51
CA SER A 172 6.24 -27.02 -2.37
C SER A 172 5.61 -28.33 -2.84
N GLY A 173 5.86 -29.43 -2.11
CA GLY A 173 5.22 -30.72 -2.37
C GLY A 173 6.10 -31.95 -2.16
N GLY A 174 7.06 -31.86 -1.25
CA GLY A 174 7.98 -32.93 -0.89
C GLY A 174 9.04 -33.16 -1.94
N GLU A 175 9.90 -34.14 -1.65
CA GLU A 175 11.04 -34.50 -2.48
C GLU A 175 10.63 -34.78 -3.94
N LYS A 176 9.52 -35.50 -4.15
CA LYS A 176 9.02 -35.84 -5.50
C LYS A 176 8.79 -34.60 -6.37
N LYS A 177 7.99 -33.63 -5.91
CA LYS A 177 7.69 -32.41 -6.69
C LYS A 177 8.91 -31.51 -6.86
N ILE A 178 9.76 -31.44 -5.83
CA ILE A 178 11.00 -30.68 -5.88
C ILE A 178 11.92 -31.29 -6.94
N ASN A 179 12.04 -32.62 -7.01
CA ASN A 179 12.86 -33.31 -7.99
C ASN A 179 12.27 -33.20 -9.40
N GLU A 180 10.96 -33.38 -9.58
CA GLU A 180 10.28 -33.14 -10.86
C GLU A 180 10.54 -31.71 -11.39
N TYR A 181 10.41 -30.70 -10.52
CA TYR A 181 10.70 -29.32 -10.89
C TYR A 181 12.18 -29.10 -11.22
N THR A 182 13.08 -29.75 -10.46
CA THR A 182 14.53 -29.72 -10.71
C THR A 182 14.83 -30.25 -12.10
N HIS A 183 14.36 -31.46 -12.45
CA HIS A 183 14.60 -32.05 -13.77
C HIS A 183 14.04 -31.19 -14.91
N LYS A 184 12.81 -30.68 -14.75
CA LYS A 184 12.15 -29.87 -15.79
C LYS A 184 12.85 -28.52 -16.05
N ASN A 185 13.46 -27.92 -15.02
CA ASN A 185 14.00 -26.57 -15.10
C ASN A 185 15.53 -26.51 -14.95
N ILE A 186 16.23 -27.66 -14.99
CA ILE A 186 17.67 -27.75 -14.72
C ILE A 186 18.49 -26.79 -15.60
N HIS A 187 18.13 -26.66 -16.88
CA HIS A 187 18.79 -25.77 -17.85
C HIS A 187 18.65 -24.27 -17.55
N ARG A 188 17.73 -23.87 -16.66
CA ARG A 188 17.54 -22.47 -16.23
C ARG A 188 17.97 -22.26 -14.78
N MET A 189 18.25 -23.32 -14.04
CA MET A 189 18.47 -23.26 -12.61
C MET A 189 19.86 -22.70 -12.30
N ILE A 190 19.91 -21.70 -11.42
CA ILE A 190 21.13 -21.11 -10.87
C ILE A 190 21.45 -21.78 -9.54
N SER A 191 20.46 -21.88 -8.66
CA SER A 191 20.61 -22.49 -7.34
C SER A 191 19.30 -23.10 -6.85
N LYS A 192 19.44 -24.14 -6.01
CA LYS A 192 18.37 -24.77 -5.24
C LYS A 192 18.74 -24.68 -3.77
N THR A 193 17.96 -23.97 -2.98
CA THR A 193 18.12 -23.87 -1.53
C THR A 193 16.98 -24.64 -0.85
N PRO A 194 17.27 -25.79 -0.21
CA PRO A 194 16.29 -26.46 0.64
C PRO A 194 15.94 -25.55 1.81
N ILE A 195 14.64 -25.30 2.01
CA ILE A 195 14.15 -24.53 3.17
C ILE A 195 13.60 -25.49 4.22
N SER A 196 12.91 -26.53 3.78
CA SER A 196 12.47 -27.67 4.60
C SER A 196 12.24 -28.89 3.72
N ASP A 197 11.94 -30.04 4.33
CA ASP A 197 11.65 -31.31 3.64
C ASP A 197 10.54 -31.20 2.57
N ASN A 198 9.68 -30.18 2.68
CA ASN A 198 8.54 -29.98 1.79
C ASN A 198 8.66 -28.70 0.93
N LEU A 199 9.74 -27.93 1.04
CA LEU A 199 9.88 -26.63 0.39
C LEU A 199 11.32 -26.36 -0.04
N ALA A 200 11.50 -26.02 -1.32
CA ALA A 200 12.76 -25.52 -1.84
C ALA A 200 12.55 -24.18 -2.57
N LEU A 201 13.53 -23.29 -2.43
CA LEU A 201 13.66 -22.08 -3.22
C LEU A 201 14.58 -22.35 -4.40
N PHE A 202 14.09 -22.06 -5.60
CA PHE A 202 14.84 -22.11 -6.84
C PHE A 202 15.16 -20.68 -7.28
N GLU A 203 16.42 -20.39 -7.56
CA GLU A 203 16.83 -19.22 -8.32
C GLU A 203 17.07 -19.66 -9.76
N GLU A 204 16.42 -19.01 -10.71
CA GLU A 204 16.45 -19.39 -12.13
C GLU A 204 16.76 -18.19 -13.01
N HIS A 205 17.47 -18.43 -14.12
CA HIS A 205 17.60 -17.47 -15.21
C HIS A 205 16.22 -17.16 -15.81
N LYS A 206 15.91 -15.86 -15.88
CA LYS A 206 14.74 -15.36 -16.59
C LYS A 206 15.17 -15.01 -18.01
N ALA A 207 14.58 -15.68 -19.00
CA ALA A 207 14.77 -15.33 -20.39
C ALA A 207 14.33 -13.87 -20.64
N LEU A 208 15.22 -13.07 -21.20
CA LEU A 208 14.95 -11.69 -21.62
C LEU A 208 15.24 -11.62 -23.11
N SER A 209 14.23 -11.26 -23.91
CA SER A 209 14.41 -11.02 -25.34
C SER A 209 14.92 -9.61 -25.62
N GLN A 210 14.36 -8.60 -24.94
CA GLN A 210 14.77 -7.19 -25.07
C GLN A 210 14.55 -6.43 -23.76
N HIS A 211 15.41 -5.47 -23.45
CA HIS A 211 15.29 -4.54 -22.32
C HIS A 211 15.73 -3.15 -22.75
N PHE A 212 14.89 -2.15 -22.52
CA PHE A 212 15.22 -0.75 -22.81
C PHE A 212 15.03 0.09 -21.54
N SER A 213 16.00 0.95 -21.27
CA SER A 213 15.94 1.88 -20.14
C SER A 213 16.65 3.19 -20.53
N PRO A 214 16.05 4.37 -20.27
CA PRO A 214 16.65 5.66 -20.58
C PRO A 214 17.68 6.06 -19.51
N VAL A 215 18.69 5.23 -19.31
CA VAL A 215 19.64 5.33 -18.18
C VAL A 215 20.36 6.68 -18.17
N HIS A 216 20.72 7.22 -19.33
CA HIS A 216 21.36 8.53 -19.47
C HIS A 216 20.52 9.69 -18.90
N LEU A 217 19.19 9.57 -18.87
CA LEU A 217 18.31 10.55 -18.21
C LEU A 217 18.35 10.44 -16.69
N GLY A 218 18.39 9.21 -16.16
CA GLY A 218 18.57 8.99 -14.72
C GLY A 218 19.96 9.43 -14.23
N ILE A 219 20.99 9.26 -15.06
CA ILE A 219 22.36 9.69 -14.76
C ILE A 219 22.46 11.22 -14.67
N GLN A 220 21.69 12.00 -15.44
CA GLN A 220 21.64 13.47 -15.30
C GLN A 220 21.24 13.87 -13.88
N ILE A 221 20.22 13.23 -13.31
CA ILE A 221 19.75 13.51 -11.94
C ILE A 221 20.83 13.12 -10.92
N LEU A 222 21.41 11.93 -11.03
CA LEU A 222 22.43 11.47 -10.09
C LEU A 222 23.71 12.32 -10.11
N ASN A 223 24.05 12.94 -11.24
CA ASN A 223 25.20 13.84 -11.30
C ASN A 223 24.85 15.24 -10.81
N SER A 224 23.65 15.74 -11.11
CA SER A 224 23.19 17.01 -10.54
C SER A 224 23.08 16.94 -9.01
N SER A 225 22.65 15.80 -8.44
CA SER A 225 22.65 15.63 -6.98
C SER A 225 24.06 15.66 -6.39
N LYS A 226 25.04 15.03 -7.05
CA LYS A 226 26.44 15.11 -6.63
C LYS A 226 26.98 16.52 -6.77
N HIS A 227 26.63 17.23 -7.85
CA HIS A 227 27.05 18.62 -8.08
C HIS A 227 26.56 19.55 -6.96
N ILE A 228 25.32 19.38 -6.48
CA ILE A 228 24.81 20.10 -5.30
C ILE A 228 25.71 19.84 -4.09
N MET A 229 25.98 18.56 -3.77
CA MET A 229 26.84 18.22 -2.63
C MET A 229 28.28 18.71 -2.81
N ASN A 230 28.87 18.57 -4.00
CA ASN A 230 30.25 18.95 -4.30
C ASN A 230 30.47 20.45 -4.13
N ARG A 231 29.52 21.30 -4.57
CA ARG A 231 29.61 22.75 -4.37
C ARG A 231 29.74 23.14 -2.90
N VAL A 232 29.05 22.43 -2.02
CA VAL A 232 29.07 22.68 -0.57
C VAL A 232 30.31 22.06 0.07
N MET A 233 30.58 20.78 -0.19
CA MET A 233 31.70 20.06 0.42
C MET A 233 33.06 20.62 0.01
N CYS A 234 33.26 20.93 -1.27
CA CYS A 234 34.53 21.48 -1.74
C CYS A 234 34.73 22.91 -1.24
N LEU A 235 33.68 23.74 -1.23
CA LEU A 235 33.78 25.08 -0.65
C LEU A 235 34.09 25.02 0.85
N ALA A 236 33.44 24.12 1.58
CA ALA A 236 33.73 23.92 3.01
C ALA A 236 35.19 23.54 3.23
N GLU A 237 35.74 22.64 2.43
CA GLU A 237 37.16 22.29 2.48
C GLU A 237 38.07 23.50 2.16
N ASP A 238 37.74 24.27 1.11
CA ASP A 238 38.51 25.44 0.66
C ASP A 238 38.58 26.56 1.72
N ILE A 239 37.56 26.71 2.56
CA ILE A 239 37.53 27.71 3.64
C ILE A 239 37.90 27.14 5.02
N HIS A 240 38.40 25.90 5.08
CA HIS A 240 38.71 25.21 6.33
C HIS A 240 37.50 25.07 7.29
N ALA A 241 36.32 24.83 6.74
CA ALA A 241 35.14 24.37 7.46
C ALA A 241 35.13 22.83 7.42
N HIS A 242 35.59 22.18 8.49
CA HIS A 242 35.84 20.74 8.44
C HIS A 242 34.56 19.92 8.39
N ILE A 243 34.48 19.06 7.38
CA ILE A 243 33.52 17.97 7.29
C ILE A 243 34.25 16.68 7.68
N TRP A 244 33.63 15.89 8.54
CA TRP A 244 34.18 14.64 9.08
C TRP A 244 33.52 13.40 8.49
N TYR A 245 32.26 13.53 8.05
CA TYR A 245 31.50 12.45 7.46
C TYR A 245 30.49 13.00 6.43
N GLN A 246 30.16 12.20 5.42
CA GLN A 246 29.03 12.46 4.51
C GLN A 246 28.27 11.18 4.17
N ASP A 247 26.96 11.24 4.01
CA ASP A 247 26.19 10.15 3.44
C ASP A 247 25.10 10.64 2.51
N SER A 248 25.37 10.56 1.21
CA SER A 248 24.40 10.82 0.12
C SER A 248 23.93 12.28 0.06
N ASP A 249 23.11 12.71 1.02
CA ASP A 249 22.51 14.03 1.16
C ASP A 249 22.88 14.77 2.45
N SER A 250 23.52 14.10 3.41
CA SER A 250 23.93 14.71 4.68
C SER A 250 25.45 14.75 4.88
N MET A 251 25.90 15.65 5.76
CA MET A 251 27.30 15.74 6.19
C MET A 251 27.45 16.18 7.65
N HIS A 252 28.39 15.57 8.37
CA HIS A 252 28.78 16.01 9.71
C HIS A 252 29.87 17.07 9.59
N ILE A 253 29.49 18.32 9.82
CA ILE A 253 30.36 19.51 9.73
C ILE A 253 30.54 20.14 11.12
N ASP A 254 31.70 20.75 11.36
CA ASP A 254 31.93 21.58 12.55
C ASP A 254 30.80 22.61 12.70
N TYR A 255 30.08 22.57 13.83
CA TYR A 255 28.86 23.35 14.05
C TYR A 255 29.09 24.85 13.87
N ASP A 256 30.19 25.37 14.42
CA ASP A 256 30.54 26.80 14.37
C ASP A 256 30.96 27.26 12.95
N SER A 257 31.27 26.32 12.05
CA SER A 257 31.63 26.65 10.66
C SER A 257 30.42 26.77 9.74
N VAL A 258 29.23 26.34 10.16
CA VAL A 258 28.02 26.33 9.30
C VAL A 258 27.67 27.74 8.79
N GLN A 259 27.70 28.75 9.65
CA GLN A 259 27.38 30.12 9.25
C GLN A 259 28.41 30.69 8.27
N ARG A 260 29.71 30.50 8.57
CA ARG A 260 30.81 30.90 7.69
C ARG A 260 30.72 30.25 6.31
N LEU A 261 30.35 28.97 6.25
CA LEU A 261 30.09 28.28 4.99
C LEU A 261 28.90 28.86 4.24
N ALA A 262 27.80 29.18 4.94
CA ALA A 262 26.63 29.79 4.32
C ALA A 262 26.94 31.17 3.72
N ASP A 263 27.72 31.99 4.43
CA ASP A 263 28.15 33.31 3.95
C ASP A 263 29.07 33.17 2.72
N ALA A 264 30.09 32.32 2.78
CA ALA A 264 30.96 32.05 1.63
C ALA A 264 30.20 31.49 0.42
N TYR A 265 29.19 30.65 0.67
CA TYR A 265 28.36 30.08 -0.40
C TYR A 265 27.48 31.15 -1.06
N ARG A 266 26.92 32.08 -0.27
CA ARG A 266 26.16 33.22 -0.77
C ARG A 266 27.03 34.13 -1.63
N ASP A 267 28.26 34.41 -1.20
CA ASP A 267 29.18 35.26 -1.95
C ASP A 267 29.61 34.61 -3.27
N LEU A 268 29.92 33.30 -3.27
CA LEU A 268 30.40 32.60 -4.46
C LEU A 268 29.30 32.25 -5.47
N TYR A 269 28.10 31.89 -5.00
CA TYR A 269 27.03 31.36 -5.86
C TYR A 269 25.81 32.27 -5.96
N SER A 270 25.77 33.38 -5.20
CA SER A 270 24.61 34.28 -5.10
C SER A 270 23.31 33.53 -4.75
N LYS A 271 23.42 32.52 -3.89
CA LYS A 271 22.33 31.62 -3.47
C LYS A 271 22.37 31.43 -1.95
N GLU A 272 21.20 31.38 -1.34
CA GLU A 272 21.06 31.06 0.09
C GLU A 272 21.30 29.57 0.35
N LEU A 273 22.30 29.24 1.17
CA LEU A 273 22.64 27.85 1.50
C LEU A 273 21.66 27.25 2.52
N ILE A 274 21.29 28.00 3.56
CA ILE A 274 20.50 27.48 4.68
C ILE A 274 19.02 27.78 4.46
N GLY A 275 18.16 26.77 4.61
CA GLY A 275 16.71 26.97 4.58
C GLY A 275 15.90 25.69 4.37
N LYS A 276 14.65 25.87 3.93
CA LYS A 276 13.65 24.80 3.79
C LYS A 276 13.24 24.53 2.34
N GLN A 277 13.83 25.24 1.38
CA GLN A 277 13.52 25.12 -0.04
C GLN A 277 14.47 24.15 -0.75
N MET A 278 14.08 23.68 -1.94
CA MET A 278 14.96 22.87 -2.78
C MET A 278 16.28 23.61 -3.09
N GLY A 279 17.37 22.87 -3.09
CA GLY A 279 18.73 23.39 -3.28
C GLY A 279 19.38 23.97 -2.01
N GLN A 280 18.64 24.02 -0.89
CA GLN A 280 19.15 24.48 0.41
C GLN A 280 19.46 23.29 1.34
N PHE A 281 20.08 23.61 2.46
CA PHE A 281 20.49 22.68 3.51
C PHE A 281 19.96 23.13 4.88
N HIS A 282 19.85 22.21 5.83
CA HIS A 282 19.55 22.54 7.22
C HIS A 282 20.20 21.52 8.18
N ALA A 283 20.33 21.90 9.45
CA ALA A 283 20.64 20.93 10.49
C ALA A 283 19.43 19.97 10.67
N ASP A 284 19.63 18.66 10.58
CA ASP A 284 18.56 17.64 10.63
C ASP A 284 18.62 16.72 11.87
N PHE A 285 19.35 17.14 12.91
CA PHE A 285 19.23 16.44 14.20
C PHE A 285 17.84 16.66 14.82
N ASP A 286 17.29 15.58 15.36
CA ASP A 286 16.03 15.56 16.10
C ASP A 286 16.28 15.01 17.52
N LEU A 287 15.76 15.71 18.51
CA LEU A 287 15.94 15.40 19.93
C LEU A 287 14.67 15.75 20.70
N ALA A 288 13.94 14.73 21.14
CA ALA A 288 12.68 14.92 21.86
C ALA A 288 12.90 15.73 23.16
N GLY A 289 12.13 16.81 23.33
CA GLY A 289 12.22 17.69 24.51
C GLY A 289 13.31 18.77 24.43
N SER A 290 14.07 18.84 23.33
CA SER A 290 15.08 19.88 23.13
C SER A 290 14.46 21.28 23.05
N LYS A 291 15.13 22.27 23.64
CA LYS A 291 14.86 23.68 23.40
C LYS A 291 16.06 24.29 22.66
N GLY A 292 15.81 25.06 21.59
CA GLY A 292 16.86 25.67 20.79
C GLY A 292 17.45 24.75 19.72
N ASN A 293 18.65 25.07 19.25
CA ASN A 293 19.34 24.32 18.20
C ASN A 293 19.93 23.03 18.75
N ILE A 294 19.86 21.97 17.96
CA ILE A 294 20.36 20.64 18.30
C ILE A 294 21.69 20.42 17.60
N PHE A 295 22.66 19.86 18.32
CA PHE A 295 23.99 19.53 17.80
C PHE A 295 24.49 18.22 18.43
N ALA A 296 25.44 17.58 17.77
CA ALA A 296 26.21 16.50 18.39
C ALA A 296 27.34 17.12 19.21
N ARG A 297 27.43 16.79 20.50
CA ARG A 297 28.58 17.21 21.35
C ARG A 297 29.76 16.24 21.26
N GLU A 298 29.48 15.03 20.79
CA GLU A 298 30.46 13.96 20.61
C GLU A 298 29.99 13.03 19.50
N SER A 299 30.91 12.59 18.63
CA SER A 299 30.61 11.70 17.51
C SER A 299 31.68 10.61 17.37
N ILE A 300 31.25 9.36 17.21
CA ILE A 300 32.11 8.20 16.95
C ILE A 300 31.81 7.73 15.51
N ILE A 301 32.73 8.01 14.59
CA ILE A 301 32.63 7.65 13.18
C ILE A 301 33.52 6.44 12.91
N LEU A 302 32.92 5.31 12.55
CA LEU A 302 33.65 4.06 12.27
C LEU A 302 33.93 3.85 10.78
N GLY A 303 33.10 4.43 9.91
CA GLY A 303 33.21 4.28 8.47
C GLY A 303 31.89 4.53 7.73
N LYS A 304 31.81 4.10 6.47
CA LYS A 304 30.62 4.31 5.63
C LYS A 304 29.37 3.69 6.29
N LYS A 305 28.36 4.52 6.57
CA LYS A 305 27.07 4.14 7.17
C LYS A 305 27.21 3.48 8.55
N SER A 306 28.21 3.92 9.32
CA SER A 306 28.49 3.45 10.68
C SER A 306 29.02 4.61 11.54
N TYR A 307 28.14 5.29 12.27
CA TYR A 307 28.46 6.37 13.19
C TYR A 307 27.44 6.49 14.34
N LEU A 308 27.87 7.08 15.45
CA LEU A 308 27.03 7.41 16.61
C LEU A 308 27.29 8.85 17.00
N ASP A 309 26.23 9.60 17.24
CA ASP A 309 26.27 10.98 17.73
C ASP A 309 25.59 11.07 19.10
N VAL A 310 26.25 11.72 20.04
CA VAL A 310 25.70 12.10 21.33
C VAL A 310 25.12 13.50 21.18
N LEU A 311 23.79 13.59 21.15
CA LEU A 311 23.06 14.83 20.91
C LEU A 311 22.89 15.65 22.19
N ALA A 312 22.93 16.96 22.02
CA ALA A 312 22.60 17.97 23.01
C ALA A 312 21.92 19.17 22.33
N CYS A 313 21.44 20.13 23.12
CA CYS A 313 20.87 21.37 22.61
C CYS A 313 21.24 22.57 23.49
N ASP A 314 21.20 23.78 22.93
CA ASP A 314 21.66 24.99 23.63
C ASP A 314 20.63 25.56 24.63
N GLY A 315 19.37 25.14 24.59
CA GLY A 315 18.29 25.74 25.39
C GLY A 315 17.81 24.93 26.61
N ASN A 316 18.34 23.73 26.85
CA ASN A 316 18.15 22.92 28.06
C ASN A 316 19.10 21.69 28.08
N ASP A 317 19.18 21.01 29.23
CA ASP A 317 20.06 19.84 29.46
C ASP A 317 19.59 18.52 28.82
N THR A 318 18.75 18.59 27.79
CA THR A 318 18.26 17.39 27.10
C THR A 318 19.41 16.74 26.34
N THR A 319 19.56 15.43 26.50
CA THR A 319 20.57 14.64 25.79
C THR A 319 19.95 13.40 25.16
N GLY A 320 20.55 12.92 24.08
CA GLY A 320 20.08 11.74 23.37
C GLY A 320 21.18 11.10 22.53
N LEU A 321 20.85 9.97 21.90
CA LEU A 321 21.74 9.29 20.97
C LEU A 321 21.10 9.25 19.59
N HIS A 322 21.87 9.61 18.58
CA HIS A 322 21.56 9.32 17.18
C HIS A 322 22.51 8.22 16.70
N ILE A 323 21.95 7.09 16.25
CA ILE A 323 22.72 5.86 16.02
C ILE A 323 22.49 5.39 14.59
N HIS A 324 23.57 5.18 13.84
CA HIS A 324 23.50 4.69 12.48
C HIS A 324 24.55 3.60 12.20
N ILE A 325 24.13 2.34 12.12
CA ILE A 325 25.01 1.21 11.70
C ILE A 325 24.30 0.33 10.67
N LYS A 326 24.88 0.28 9.47
CA LYS A 326 24.28 -0.46 8.36
C LYS A 326 24.20 -1.96 8.67
N GLY A 327 22.98 -2.49 8.59
CA GLY A 327 22.71 -3.93 8.69
C GLY A 327 22.40 -4.42 10.10
N ILE A 328 22.60 -3.59 11.13
CA ILE A 328 22.25 -3.91 12.52
C ILE A 328 21.00 -3.10 12.90
N PRO A 329 19.88 -3.73 13.26
CA PRO A 329 18.70 -2.98 13.67
C PRO A 329 18.94 -2.27 15.02
N GLY A 330 18.51 -1.01 15.13
CA GLY A 330 18.78 -0.17 16.30
C GLY A 330 18.36 -0.76 17.64
N LYS A 331 17.33 -1.61 17.67
CA LYS A 331 16.88 -2.30 18.90
C LYS A 331 17.92 -3.26 19.50
N LEU A 332 18.88 -3.76 18.72
CA LEU A 332 19.99 -4.56 19.27
C LEU A 332 21.04 -3.70 19.98
N LEU A 333 20.93 -2.38 19.88
CA LEU A 333 21.87 -1.42 20.45
C LEU A 333 21.25 -0.64 21.62
N GLU A 334 19.97 -0.87 21.94
CA GLU A 334 19.29 -0.21 23.05
C GLU A 334 20.02 -0.53 24.38
N GLY A 335 20.51 0.52 25.05
CA GLY A 335 21.15 0.43 26.37
C GLY A 335 22.69 0.32 26.37
N ASP A 336 23.33 -0.13 25.30
CA ASP A 336 24.80 -0.31 25.23
C ASP A 336 25.44 0.25 23.95
N ALA A 337 24.71 1.08 23.19
CA ALA A 337 25.17 1.62 21.91
C ALA A 337 26.54 2.30 22.01
N TYR A 338 26.72 3.21 22.98
CA TYR A 338 27.96 3.96 23.13
C TYR A 338 29.17 3.03 23.37
N ALA A 339 29.07 2.11 24.34
CA ALA A 339 30.17 1.20 24.63
C ALA A 339 30.45 0.25 23.45
N THR A 340 29.40 -0.19 22.75
CA THR A 340 29.52 -0.99 21.52
C THR A 340 30.31 -0.25 20.44
N TYR A 341 29.99 1.03 20.19
CA TYR A 341 30.73 1.85 19.24
C TYR A 341 32.18 2.07 19.67
N MET A 342 32.45 2.27 20.96
CA MET A 342 33.81 2.39 21.48
C MET A 342 34.62 1.09 21.30
N LYS A 343 34.03 -0.08 21.55
CA LYS A 343 34.66 -1.38 21.28
C LYS A 343 35.06 -1.50 19.80
N LEU A 344 34.13 -1.19 18.89
CA LEU A 344 34.37 -1.23 17.44
C LEU A 344 35.41 -0.17 16.99
N PHE A 345 35.40 1.01 17.62
CA PHE A 345 36.39 2.06 17.38
C PHE A 345 37.80 1.54 17.68
N ASN A 346 37.96 0.92 18.85
CA ASN A 346 39.19 0.30 19.35
C ASN A 346 39.58 -1.01 18.63
N GLY A 347 38.88 -1.38 17.56
CA GLY A 347 39.21 -2.55 16.74
C GLY A 347 38.73 -3.89 17.31
N GLN A 348 37.90 -3.87 18.36
CA GLN A 348 37.32 -5.09 18.90
C GLN A 348 36.15 -5.56 18.03
N SER A 349 35.99 -6.87 17.93
CA SER A 349 34.86 -7.49 17.24
C SER A 349 33.65 -7.60 18.18
N VAL A 350 32.47 -7.27 17.66
CA VAL A 350 31.19 -7.44 18.36
C VAL A 350 30.28 -8.32 17.51
N SER A 351 29.67 -9.32 18.13
CA SER A 351 28.72 -10.23 17.48
C SER A 351 27.28 -9.82 17.81
N PHE A 352 26.42 -9.82 16.80
CA PHE A 352 24.99 -9.49 16.94
C PHE A 352 24.14 -10.66 16.46
N ASP A 353 23.21 -11.13 17.29
CA ASP A 353 22.19 -12.09 16.87
C ASP A 353 20.99 -11.36 16.27
N LEU A 354 20.96 -11.28 14.94
CA LEU A 354 19.86 -10.66 14.20
C LEU A 354 18.52 -11.39 14.39
N THR A 355 18.53 -12.64 14.88
CA THR A 355 17.31 -13.42 15.10
C THR A 355 16.52 -12.99 16.34
N GLU A 356 17.16 -12.31 17.30
CA GLU A 356 16.50 -11.81 18.52
C GLU A 356 15.39 -10.81 18.20
N LEU A 357 15.58 -9.99 17.17
CA LEU A 357 14.57 -9.07 16.65
C LEU A 357 13.74 -9.64 15.51
N CYS A 358 14.20 -10.77 14.94
CA CYS A 358 13.52 -11.46 13.85
C CYS A 358 12.27 -12.16 14.40
N SER A 359 11.26 -11.34 14.55
CA SER A 359 9.92 -11.71 14.93
C SER A 359 9.20 -12.28 13.71
N ILE A 360 9.72 -13.33 13.06
CA ILE A 360 9.06 -13.90 11.88
C ILE A 360 8.72 -15.36 12.15
N ASN A 361 7.45 -15.70 12.03
CA ASN A 361 7.01 -17.09 11.96
C ASN A 361 6.66 -17.40 10.50
N ILE A 362 7.31 -18.42 9.95
CA ILE A 362 7.05 -18.93 8.61
C ILE A 362 6.12 -20.14 8.76
N ASN A 363 4.84 -19.97 8.43
CA ASN A 363 3.92 -21.10 8.37
C ASN A 363 4.15 -21.86 7.05
N SER A 364 4.85 -22.99 7.13
CA SER A 364 5.19 -23.83 5.97
C SER A 364 3.98 -24.46 5.27
N LYS A 365 2.81 -24.52 5.92
CA LYS A 365 1.56 -25.03 5.32
C LYS A 365 0.77 -23.97 4.56
N THR A 366 0.75 -22.74 5.05
CA THR A 366 -0.07 -21.65 4.47
C THR A 366 0.74 -20.60 3.71
N GLN A 367 2.07 -20.74 3.68
CA GLN A 367 3.01 -19.79 3.05
C GLN A 367 2.85 -18.35 3.55
N SER A 368 2.31 -18.18 4.76
CA SER A 368 2.11 -16.87 5.38
C SER A 368 3.29 -16.54 6.28
N VAL A 369 3.85 -15.35 6.05
CA VAL A 369 4.87 -14.73 6.89
C VAL A 369 4.15 -13.81 7.88
N SER A 370 4.30 -14.06 9.18
CA SER A 370 3.66 -13.23 10.23
C SER A 370 4.67 -12.70 11.23
N LYS A 371 4.50 -11.44 11.65
CA LYS A 371 5.29 -10.80 12.70
C LYS A 371 4.98 -11.45 14.07
N ARG A 372 6.01 -11.74 14.87
CA ARG A 372 5.94 -12.19 16.25
C ARG A 372 5.77 -10.94 17.13
N SER A 373 4.57 -10.41 17.17
CA SER A 373 4.21 -9.17 17.89
C SER A 373 4.08 -9.40 19.41
N CYS A 374 5.11 -9.98 20.05
CA CYS A 374 5.15 -10.33 21.48
C CYS A 374 3.89 -11.04 22.04
N TYR A 375 3.80 -12.37 21.91
CA TYR A 375 2.96 -13.15 22.83
C TYR A 375 3.64 -14.45 23.21
N VAL A 376 3.87 -14.60 24.51
CA VAL A 376 4.36 -15.82 25.14
C VAL A 376 3.27 -16.88 24.91
N ARG A 377 3.55 -17.89 24.07
CA ARG A 377 2.64 -19.04 23.87
C ARG A 377 2.23 -19.59 25.24
N THR A 378 1.04 -20.17 25.35
CA THR A 378 0.54 -20.81 26.59
C THR A 378 1.60 -21.70 27.24
N ASP A 379 2.42 -22.40 26.44
CA ASP A 379 3.56 -23.20 26.93
C ASP A 379 4.68 -22.38 27.59
N LYS A 380 5.04 -21.23 27.03
CA LYS A 380 6.09 -20.36 27.59
C LYS A 380 5.53 -19.56 28.78
N LEU A 381 4.23 -19.26 28.82
CA LEU A 381 3.57 -18.60 29.94
C LEU A 381 3.42 -19.60 31.09
N TYR A 382 3.08 -20.85 30.76
CA TYR A 382 3.08 -21.97 31.67
C TYR A 382 4.46 -22.21 32.28
N ARG A 383 5.54 -22.26 31.48
CA ARG A 383 6.90 -22.42 32.01
C ARG A 383 7.29 -21.29 32.97
N LYS A 384 6.90 -20.04 32.67
CA LYS A 384 7.13 -18.91 33.58
C LYS A 384 6.28 -19.03 34.84
N ALA A 385 4.97 -19.22 34.72
CA ALA A 385 4.06 -19.34 35.84
C ALA A 385 4.44 -20.52 36.76
N LYS A 386 4.85 -21.65 36.19
CA LYS A 386 5.29 -22.84 36.93
C LYS A 386 6.64 -22.66 37.64
N ALA A 387 7.47 -21.72 37.17
CA ALA A 387 8.70 -21.35 37.87
C ALA A 387 8.42 -20.48 39.12
N PHE A 388 7.30 -19.74 39.13
CA PHE A 388 6.85 -18.96 40.30
C PHE A 388 6.01 -19.81 41.27
N ASP A 389 5.13 -20.67 40.76
CA ASP A 389 4.32 -21.58 41.57
C ASP A 389 4.19 -22.95 40.88
N LYS A 390 4.73 -23.99 41.55
CA LYS A 390 4.78 -25.36 41.02
C LYS A 390 3.40 -26.00 40.86
N ASN A 391 2.38 -25.48 41.56
CA ASN A 391 1.00 -26.00 41.54
C ASN A 391 0.22 -25.53 40.31
N ILE A 392 0.69 -24.48 39.62
CA ILE A 392 0.03 -24.00 38.41
C ILE A 392 0.14 -25.06 37.32
N THR A 393 -1.01 -25.53 36.84
CA THR A 393 -1.08 -26.49 35.73
C THR A 393 -1.16 -25.78 34.39
N LYS A 394 -0.79 -26.51 33.33
CA LYS A 394 -0.92 -26.02 31.96
C LYS A 394 -2.39 -25.73 31.60
N GLN A 395 -3.31 -26.48 32.22
CA GLN A 395 -4.74 -26.29 32.05
C GLN A 395 -5.21 -24.96 32.63
N ASN A 396 -4.81 -24.61 33.86
CA ASN A 396 -5.17 -23.33 34.48
C ASN A 396 -4.66 -22.15 33.64
N VAL A 397 -3.42 -22.23 33.15
CA VAL A 397 -2.84 -21.19 32.28
C VAL A 397 -3.58 -21.12 30.94
N SER A 398 -3.98 -22.24 30.36
CA SER A 398 -4.75 -22.30 29.11
C SER A 398 -6.15 -21.70 29.26
N GLU A 399 -6.84 -22.00 30.36
CA GLU A 399 -8.16 -21.46 30.67
C GLU A 399 -8.11 -19.95 30.93
N TRP A 400 -7.14 -19.49 31.72
CA TRP A 400 -6.90 -18.07 31.94
C TRP A 400 -6.56 -17.34 30.63
N TYR A 401 -5.68 -17.92 29.80
CA TYR A 401 -5.23 -17.34 28.53
C TYR A 401 -6.39 -17.16 27.54
N LYS A 402 -7.33 -18.10 27.50
CA LYS A 402 -8.54 -18.02 26.65
C LYS A 402 -9.52 -16.94 27.09
N ARG A 403 -9.50 -16.53 28.37
CA ARG A 403 -10.41 -15.51 28.93
C ARG A 403 -9.93 -14.07 28.70
N GLN A 404 -8.69 -13.85 28.30
CA GLN A 404 -8.14 -12.50 28.17
C GLN A 404 -8.72 -11.75 26.96
N GLN A 405 -9.30 -10.57 27.22
CA GLN A 405 -9.95 -9.74 26.22
C GLN A 405 -9.02 -9.35 25.05
N SER A 406 -7.77 -9.01 25.34
CA SER A 406 -6.76 -8.67 24.33
C SER A 406 -6.49 -9.85 23.41
N ILE A 407 -6.31 -11.05 23.96
CA ILE A 407 -6.07 -12.28 23.18
C ILE A 407 -7.27 -12.57 22.27
N GLN A 408 -8.48 -12.46 22.78
CA GLN A 408 -9.71 -12.69 21.99
C GLN A 408 -9.81 -11.71 20.81
N GLN A 409 -9.47 -10.42 21.01
CA GLN A 409 -9.55 -9.36 19.97
C GLN A 409 -8.57 -9.55 18.80
N PHE A 410 -7.41 -10.15 19.02
CA PHE A 410 -6.40 -10.38 17.97
C PHE A 410 -6.36 -11.82 17.43
N SER A 411 -7.09 -12.73 18.08
CA SER A 411 -7.12 -14.14 17.71
C SER A 411 -7.60 -14.39 16.27
N SER A 412 -7.11 -15.46 15.65
CA SER A 412 -7.73 -15.98 14.43
C SER A 412 -9.08 -16.61 14.75
N ARG A 413 -10.04 -16.50 13.84
CA ARG A 413 -11.38 -17.11 13.95
C ARG A 413 -11.28 -18.58 14.38
N SER A 414 -11.89 -18.93 15.51
CA SER A 414 -11.84 -20.27 16.10
C SER A 414 -12.64 -21.31 15.32
N LYS A 415 -13.87 -20.97 14.91
CA LYS A 415 -14.73 -21.81 14.05
C LYS A 415 -14.96 -21.15 12.69
N ARG A 416 -14.58 -21.83 11.60
CA ARG A 416 -14.90 -21.41 10.22
C ARG A 416 -16.15 -22.14 9.75
N PHE A 417 -17.20 -21.38 9.46
CA PHE A 417 -18.32 -21.90 8.69
C PHE A 417 -18.03 -21.71 7.20
N PRO A 418 -18.32 -22.71 6.36
CA PRO A 418 -18.19 -22.54 4.92
C PRO A 418 -19.15 -21.44 4.43
N GLN A 419 -18.84 -20.84 3.29
CA GLN A 419 -19.63 -19.73 2.78
C GLN A 419 -21.00 -20.22 2.31
N PHE A 420 -22.02 -19.42 2.62
CA PHE A 420 -23.36 -19.62 2.10
C PHE A 420 -23.38 -19.50 0.57
N LYS A 421 -24.23 -20.27 -0.10
CA LYS A 421 -24.41 -20.17 -1.54
C LYS A 421 -25.58 -19.25 -1.85
N PHE A 422 -25.37 -18.17 -2.60
CA PHE A 422 -26.47 -17.30 -3.02
C PHE A 422 -27.39 -18.00 -4.04
N ALA A 423 -28.47 -18.60 -3.53
CA ALA A 423 -29.56 -19.26 -4.25
C ALA A 423 -30.87 -19.04 -3.45
N TYR A 424 -31.98 -18.86 -4.16
CA TYR A 424 -33.28 -18.55 -3.57
C TYR A 424 -34.35 -19.53 -4.05
N ASN A 425 -35.37 -19.76 -3.23
CA ASN A 425 -36.49 -20.64 -3.56
C ASN A 425 -37.36 -20.09 -4.70
N ASN A 426 -37.25 -18.80 -5.01
CA ASN A 426 -37.94 -18.19 -6.13
C ASN A 426 -37.00 -18.10 -7.36
N PRO A 427 -37.35 -18.69 -8.51
CA PRO A 427 -36.52 -18.63 -9.72
C PRO A 427 -36.47 -17.23 -10.35
N ASN A 428 -37.34 -16.30 -9.94
CA ASN A 428 -37.52 -14.98 -10.54
C ASN A 428 -36.79 -13.87 -9.77
N GLU A 429 -35.70 -14.20 -9.08
CA GLU A 429 -34.88 -13.22 -8.35
C GLU A 429 -33.63 -12.81 -9.13
N TRP A 430 -33.39 -11.51 -9.20
CA TRP A 430 -32.39 -10.91 -10.07
C TRP A 430 -31.47 -9.94 -9.32
N GLN A 431 -30.24 -9.84 -9.80
CA GLN A 431 -29.32 -8.76 -9.44
C GLN A 431 -29.21 -7.78 -10.59
N MET A 432 -29.10 -6.49 -10.30
CA MET A 432 -29.05 -5.42 -11.29
C MET A 432 -27.99 -4.38 -10.92
N ASN A 433 -27.29 -3.85 -11.93
CA ASN A 433 -26.25 -2.83 -11.76
C ASN A 433 -26.10 -1.98 -13.04
N LEU A 434 -25.47 -0.81 -12.93
CA LEU A 434 -24.96 -0.04 -14.07
C LEU A 434 -23.48 -0.34 -14.31
N ALA A 435 -23.17 -0.99 -15.44
CA ALA A 435 -21.81 -1.25 -15.87
C ALA A 435 -21.30 -0.21 -16.88
N PHE A 436 -19.99 0.03 -16.85
CA PHE A 436 -19.28 0.87 -17.82
C PHE A 436 -18.27 0.04 -18.58
N TRP A 437 -18.32 0.06 -19.90
CA TRP A 437 -17.27 -0.47 -20.75
C TRP A 437 -16.88 0.61 -21.77
N GLU A 438 -15.60 1.01 -21.72
CA GLU A 438 -15.09 2.22 -22.36
C GLU A 438 -15.89 3.47 -21.92
N LYS A 439 -16.67 4.07 -22.84
CA LYS A 439 -17.53 5.23 -22.56
C LYS A 439 -19.03 4.86 -22.55
N GLN A 440 -19.38 3.60 -22.80
CA GLN A 440 -20.76 3.16 -22.90
C GLN A 440 -21.31 2.76 -21.52
N ARG A 441 -22.52 3.21 -21.24
CA ARG A 441 -23.29 2.86 -20.04
C ARG A 441 -24.22 1.71 -20.36
N ILE A 442 -24.28 0.71 -19.50
CA ILE A 442 -25.02 -0.52 -19.74
C ILE A 442 -25.80 -0.86 -18.46
N LEU A 443 -27.13 -0.92 -18.55
CA LEU A 443 -27.94 -1.60 -17.55
C LEU A 443 -27.71 -3.10 -17.71
N ILE A 444 -27.28 -3.77 -16.66
CA ILE A 444 -26.94 -5.19 -16.70
C ILE A 444 -27.61 -5.91 -15.55
N SER A 445 -28.19 -7.06 -15.83
CA SER A 445 -28.92 -7.88 -14.87
C SER A 445 -28.55 -9.35 -15.00
N VAL A 446 -28.50 -10.06 -13.88
CA VAL A 446 -28.28 -11.51 -13.87
C VAL A 446 -29.22 -12.19 -12.89
N ASN A 447 -29.83 -13.29 -13.30
CA ASN A 447 -30.68 -14.09 -12.43
C ASN A 447 -29.86 -14.88 -11.41
N ILE A 448 -30.36 -14.97 -10.17
CA ILE A 448 -29.62 -15.54 -9.04
C ILE A 448 -29.63 -17.07 -9.05
N ASN A 449 -30.59 -17.74 -9.69
CA ASN A 449 -30.56 -19.20 -9.78
C ASN A 449 -29.93 -19.62 -11.11
N SER A 450 -30.55 -19.22 -12.22
CA SER A 450 -30.18 -19.66 -13.57
C SER A 450 -28.89 -19.04 -14.11
N ARG A 451 -28.42 -17.92 -13.54
CA ARG A 451 -27.34 -17.10 -14.11
C ARG A 451 -27.66 -16.48 -15.46
N ILE A 452 -28.90 -16.57 -15.96
CA ILE A 452 -29.27 -15.97 -17.23
C ILE A 452 -29.06 -14.45 -17.14
N GLY A 453 -28.39 -13.93 -18.16
CA GLY A 453 -27.96 -12.54 -18.23
C GLY A 453 -28.80 -11.71 -19.17
N PHE A 454 -29.01 -10.45 -18.81
CA PHE A 454 -29.63 -9.42 -19.63
C PHE A 454 -28.77 -8.16 -19.62
N ALA A 455 -28.68 -7.46 -20.75
CA ALA A 455 -27.98 -6.18 -20.80
C ALA A 455 -28.57 -5.23 -21.85
N LYS A 456 -28.69 -3.95 -21.50
CA LYS A 456 -29.21 -2.89 -22.36
C LYS A 456 -28.34 -1.64 -22.31
N ILE A 457 -27.97 -1.13 -23.48
CA ILE A 457 -27.19 0.10 -23.60
C ILE A 457 -28.04 1.31 -23.20
N LEU A 458 -27.46 2.21 -22.42
CA LEU A 458 -28.06 3.46 -22.00
C LEU A 458 -27.34 4.66 -22.63
N ASN A 459 -28.11 5.66 -23.03
CA ASN A 459 -27.59 6.92 -23.56
C ASN A 459 -27.08 7.84 -22.45
N ASN A 460 -27.71 7.83 -21.28
CA ASN A 460 -27.34 8.64 -20.11
C ASN A 460 -27.72 7.90 -18.81
N LYS A 461 -27.45 8.51 -17.63
CA LYS A 461 -27.79 7.98 -16.30
C LYS A 461 -29.03 8.61 -15.67
N ARG A 462 -29.84 9.37 -16.42
CA ARG A 462 -31.03 10.02 -15.88
C ARG A 462 -32.05 8.94 -15.49
N ALA A 463 -32.79 9.19 -14.41
CA ALA A 463 -33.78 8.26 -13.86
C ALA A 463 -34.76 7.74 -14.93
N GLU A 464 -35.26 8.59 -15.82
CA GLU A 464 -36.17 8.23 -16.92
C GLU A 464 -35.58 7.21 -17.90
N THR A 465 -34.30 7.39 -18.27
CA THR A 465 -33.61 6.49 -19.20
C THR A 465 -33.33 5.13 -18.56
N VAL A 466 -33.04 5.12 -17.25
CA VAL A 466 -32.85 3.89 -16.48
C VAL A 466 -34.19 3.18 -16.28
N LEU A 467 -35.26 3.90 -15.92
CA LEU A 467 -36.61 3.35 -15.76
C LEU A 467 -37.11 2.67 -17.04
N LYS A 468 -37.01 3.33 -18.20
CA LYS A 468 -37.39 2.72 -19.49
C LYS A 468 -36.59 1.45 -19.84
N ALA A 469 -35.37 1.35 -19.34
CA ALA A 469 -34.57 0.14 -19.50
C ALA A 469 -34.95 -0.97 -18.50
N ILE A 470 -35.38 -0.60 -17.29
CA ILE A 470 -35.93 -1.50 -16.28
C ILE A 470 -37.29 -2.05 -16.74
N GLU A 471 -38.17 -1.22 -17.27
CA GLU A 471 -39.46 -1.63 -17.86
C GLU A 471 -39.26 -2.70 -18.93
N ASP A 472 -38.41 -2.43 -19.92
CA ASP A 472 -38.08 -3.39 -20.99
C ASP A 472 -37.44 -4.69 -20.45
N PHE A 473 -36.71 -4.60 -19.33
CA PHE A 473 -36.16 -5.78 -18.67
C PHE A 473 -37.26 -6.61 -18.00
N VAL A 474 -38.16 -5.98 -17.25
CA VAL A 474 -39.28 -6.62 -16.54
C VAL A 474 -40.30 -7.19 -17.52
N ASP A 475 -40.58 -6.51 -18.63
CA ASP A 475 -41.54 -7.02 -19.63
C ASP A 475 -41.00 -8.26 -20.38
N LYS A 476 -39.67 -8.43 -20.45
CA LYS A 476 -39.02 -9.58 -21.09
C LYS A 476 -38.71 -10.74 -20.16
N ASN A 477 -38.85 -10.56 -18.85
CA ASN A 477 -38.41 -11.52 -17.85
C ASN A 477 -39.39 -11.62 -16.69
N ASN A 478 -39.61 -12.82 -16.17
CA ASN A 478 -40.34 -12.96 -14.90
C ASN A 478 -39.45 -12.47 -13.77
N VAL A 479 -39.91 -11.42 -13.08
CA VAL A 479 -39.19 -10.76 -11.99
C VAL A 479 -40.11 -10.66 -10.79
N SER A 480 -39.71 -11.27 -9.67
CA SER A 480 -40.38 -11.11 -8.38
C SER A 480 -39.56 -10.24 -7.43
N ALA A 481 -38.24 -10.26 -7.56
CA ALA A 481 -37.36 -9.41 -6.77
C ALA A 481 -36.11 -8.96 -7.53
N ILE A 482 -35.64 -7.75 -7.23
CA ILE A 482 -34.41 -7.17 -7.75
C ILE A 482 -33.53 -6.74 -6.57
N PHE A 483 -32.24 -7.07 -6.65
CA PHE A 483 -31.21 -6.58 -5.74
C PHE A 483 -30.22 -5.69 -6.50
N SER A 484 -30.06 -4.44 -6.07
CA SER A 484 -29.10 -3.50 -6.66
C SER A 484 -28.10 -2.98 -5.63
N ASP A 485 -27.10 -2.23 -6.10
CA ASP A 485 -26.30 -1.38 -5.22
C ASP A 485 -27.10 -0.15 -4.76
N ASN A 486 -26.48 0.73 -3.97
CA ASN A 486 -27.08 1.96 -3.45
C ASN A 486 -27.05 3.13 -4.47
N GLY A 487 -27.00 2.85 -5.77
CA GLY A 487 -27.01 3.87 -6.81
C GLY A 487 -28.32 4.67 -6.80
N SER A 488 -28.23 6.01 -6.75
CA SER A 488 -29.38 6.93 -6.75
C SER A 488 -30.37 6.71 -7.91
N GLU A 489 -29.88 6.15 -9.01
CA GLU A 489 -30.65 5.74 -10.19
C GLU A 489 -31.70 4.65 -9.91
N PHE A 490 -31.53 3.84 -8.86
CA PHE A 490 -32.44 2.74 -8.51
C PHE A 490 -33.42 3.10 -7.37
N PHE A 491 -33.20 4.19 -6.63
CA PHE A 491 -34.02 4.61 -5.47
C PHE A 491 -34.76 5.94 -5.70
N ASN A 492 -34.99 6.30 -6.95
CA ASN A 492 -35.82 7.46 -7.23
C ASN A 492 -37.31 7.07 -7.17
N LYS A 493 -38.17 8.04 -6.83
CA LYS A 493 -39.61 7.83 -6.64
C LYS A 493 -40.29 7.15 -7.83
N SER A 494 -39.84 7.41 -9.06
CA SER A 494 -40.44 6.83 -10.26
C SER A 494 -40.14 5.34 -10.40
N VAL A 495 -38.90 4.92 -10.11
CA VAL A 495 -38.51 3.50 -10.10
C VAL A 495 -39.15 2.75 -8.92
N GLU A 496 -39.19 3.37 -7.74
CA GLU A 496 -39.87 2.81 -6.57
C GLU A 496 -41.36 2.55 -6.86
N ARG A 497 -42.06 3.57 -7.39
CA ARG A 497 -43.47 3.45 -7.78
C ARG A 497 -43.70 2.34 -8.80
N PHE A 498 -42.85 2.23 -9.82
CA PHE A 498 -42.96 1.18 -10.83
C PHE A 498 -42.83 -0.22 -10.22
N PHE A 499 -41.88 -0.42 -9.30
CA PHE A 499 -41.72 -1.70 -8.62
C PHE A 499 -42.92 -2.03 -7.74
N ASP A 500 -43.47 -1.06 -7.02
CA ASP A 500 -44.67 -1.25 -6.20
C ASP A 500 -45.89 -1.61 -7.07
N GLU A 501 -46.12 -0.89 -8.17
CA GLU A 501 -47.21 -1.16 -9.13
C GLU A 501 -47.12 -2.57 -9.74
N ARG A 502 -45.91 -3.07 -9.99
CA ARG A 502 -45.66 -4.41 -10.52
C ARG A 502 -45.50 -5.49 -9.44
N SER A 503 -45.69 -5.14 -8.16
CA SER A 503 -45.47 -6.05 -7.01
C SER A 503 -44.07 -6.70 -7.00
N ILE A 504 -43.05 -5.96 -7.44
CA ILE A 504 -41.66 -6.38 -7.47
C ILE A 504 -40.95 -5.90 -6.21
N SER A 505 -40.34 -6.84 -5.48
CA SER A 505 -39.57 -6.52 -4.29
C SER A 505 -38.19 -5.97 -4.65
N HIS A 506 -37.86 -4.74 -4.27
CA HIS A 506 -36.53 -4.15 -4.49
C HIS A 506 -35.73 -4.04 -3.19
N GLY A 507 -34.54 -4.64 -3.17
CA GLY A 507 -33.62 -4.64 -2.02
C GLY A 507 -32.22 -4.15 -2.37
N ASN A 508 -31.44 -3.76 -1.37
CA ASN A 508 -30.08 -3.24 -1.54
C ASN A 508 -29.02 -4.09 -0.83
N ALA A 509 -27.81 -4.10 -1.38
CA ALA A 509 -26.66 -4.67 -0.67
C ALA A 509 -26.22 -3.75 0.48
N ILE A 510 -25.93 -4.34 1.65
CA ILE A 510 -25.41 -3.61 2.82
C ILE A 510 -24.07 -2.97 2.43
N ALA A 511 -23.88 -1.68 2.78
CA ALA A 511 -22.63 -0.97 2.52
C ALA A 511 -21.43 -1.71 3.16
N GLY A 512 -20.49 -2.15 2.34
CA GLY A 512 -19.28 -2.88 2.77
C GLY A 512 -19.35 -4.41 2.65
N ASP A 513 -20.52 -5.00 2.33
CA ASP A 513 -20.62 -6.43 2.05
C ASP A 513 -20.82 -6.70 0.55
N HIS A 514 -19.70 -6.72 -0.19
CA HIS A 514 -19.67 -7.00 -1.63
C HIS A 514 -19.99 -8.47 -1.97
N THR A 515 -20.20 -9.36 -1.00
CA THR A 515 -20.50 -10.77 -1.29
C THR A 515 -21.90 -10.95 -1.89
N VAL A 516 -22.85 -10.09 -1.51
CA VAL A 516 -24.24 -10.12 -1.97
C VAL A 516 -24.33 -9.89 -3.49
N LEU A 517 -23.54 -8.97 -4.05
CA LEU A 517 -23.54 -8.64 -5.50
C LEU A 517 -22.50 -9.45 -6.30
N GLY A 518 -21.86 -10.45 -5.70
CA GLY A 518 -20.76 -11.17 -6.34
C GLY A 518 -21.13 -11.90 -7.64
N LYS A 519 -22.40 -12.25 -7.85
CA LYS A 519 -22.87 -12.91 -9.08
C LYS A 519 -22.93 -11.92 -10.24
N ILE A 520 -23.50 -10.73 -10.03
CA ILE A 520 -23.50 -9.68 -11.04
C ILE A 520 -22.09 -9.15 -11.33
N ASP A 521 -21.22 -9.02 -10.34
CA ASP A 521 -19.83 -8.59 -10.58
C ASP A 521 -19.06 -9.58 -11.46
N ARG A 522 -19.24 -10.89 -11.22
CA ARG A 522 -18.66 -11.95 -12.06
C ARG A 522 -19.25 -11.92 -13.46
N PHE A 523 -20.55 -11.68 -13.59
CA PHE A 523 -21.23 -11.55 -14.88
C PHE A 523 -20.69 -10.37 -15.68
N ILE A 524 -20.61 -9.19 -15.08
CA ILE A 524 -20.03 -7.96 -15.68
C ILE A 524 -18.62 -8.23 -16.19
N ARG A 525 -17.76 -8.84 -15.36
CA ARG A 525 -16.39 -9.18 -15.77
C ARG A 525 -16.37 -10.11 -16.98
N THR A 526 -17.27 -11.08 -17.03
CA THR A 526 -17.36 -12.05 -18.13
C THR A 526 -17.80 -11.37 -19.43
N ILE A 527 -18.85 -10.54 -19.37
CA ILE A 527 -19.35 -9.81 -20.54
C ILE A 527 -18.30 -8.82 -21.05
N LYS A 528 -17.65 -8.05 -20.18
CA LYS A 528 -16.55 -7.16 -20.58
C LYS A 528 -15.42 -7.91 -21.27
N SER A 529 -15.03 -9.08 -20.76
CA SER A 529 -14.01 -9.93 -21.39
C SER A 529 -14.42 -10.39 -22.78
N LYS A 530 -15.69 -10.83 -22.96
CA LYS A 530 -16.22 -11.22 -24.28
C LYS A 530 -16.24 -10.04 -25.25
N LEU A 531 -16.73 -8.87 -24.83
CA LEU A 531 -16.75 -7.66 -25.66
C LEU A 531 -15.34 -7.24 -26.10
N THR A 532 -14.36 -7.29 -25.20
CA THR A 532 -12.96 -7.00 -25.54
C THR A 532 -12.41 -7.97 -26.59
N LYS A 533 -12.68 -9.28 -26.46
CA LYS A 533 -12.27 -10.29 -27.46
C LYS A 533 -12.96 -10.08 -28.81
N MET A 534 -14.28 -9.85 -28.80
CA MET A 534 -15.04 -9.56 -30.02
C MET A 534 -14.53 -8.30 -30.73
N LYS A 535 -14.17 -7.24 -29.98
CA LYS A 535 -13.59 -6.02 -30.55
C LYS A 535 -12.24 -6.27 -31.20
N GLN A 536 -11.40 -7.15 -30.63
CA GLN A 536 -10.10 -7.51 -31.22
C GLN A 536 -10.27 -8.29 -32.53
N ILE A 537 -11.25 -9.19 -32.59
CA ILE A 537 -11.49 -10.07 -33.76
C ILE A 537 -12.23 -9.32 -34.87
N ILE A 538 -13.38 -8.71 -34.54
CA ILE A 538 -14.32 -8.10 -35.51
C ILE A 538 -13.94 -6.64 -35.82
N ARG A 539 -13.06 -6.02 -35.00
CA ARG A 539 -12.57 -4.63 -35.17
C ARG A 539 -13.68 -3.57 -35.29
N PHE A 540 -14.82 -3.78 -34.62
CA PHE A 540 -15.89 -2.79 -34.63
C PHE A 540 -15.48 -1.49 -33.92
N LYS A 541 -15.84 -0.34 -34.52
CA LYS A 541 -15.48 0.99 -34.00
C LYS A 541 -16.39 1.48 -32.86
N LYS A 542 -17.65 1.06 -32.83
CA LYS A 542 -18.66 1.48 -31.84
C LYS A 542 -19.43 0.27 -31.30
N GLN A 543 -19.66 0.26 -29.99
CA GLN A 543 -20.52 -0.74 -29.36
C GLN A 543 -21.99 -0.47 -29.73
N THR A 544 -22.64 -1.48 -30.30
CA THR A 544 -24.09 -1.46 -30.59
C THR A 544 -24.84 -2.43 -29.70
N GLN A 545 -26.18 -2.29 -29.61
CA GLN A 545 -27.01 -3.23 -28.87
C GLN A 545 -26.98 -4.63 -29.48
N SER A 546 -26.82 -4.76 -30.80
CA SER A 546 -26.69 -6.05 -31.50
C SER A 546 -25.43 -6.82 -31.04
N ILE A 547 -24.27 -6.16 -31.01
CA ILE A 547 -23.02 -6.79 -30.53
C ILE A 547 -23.14 -7.18 -29.04
N LEU A 548 -23.82 -6.37 -28.24
CA LEU A 548 -24.07 -6.69 -26.83
C LEU A 548 -24.98 -7.92 -26.70
N ASN A 549 -26.03 -8.00 -27.52
CA ASN A 549 -26.95 -9.13 -27.55
C ASN A 549 -26.22 -10.42 -27.95
N GLU A 550 -25.28 -10.38 -28.90
CA GLU A 550 -24.44 -11.54 -29.26
C GLU A 550 -23.57 -12.00 -28.09
N ALA A 551 -22.92 -11.07 -27.38
CA ALA A 551 -22.11 -11.41 -26.20
C ALA A 551 -22.95 -12.04 -25.08
N ILE A 552 -24.18 -11.56 -24.89
CA ILE A 552 -25.15 -12.08 -23.92
C ILE A 552 -25.68 -13.45 -24.34
N ALA A 553 -26.06 -13.62 -25.62
CA ALA A 553 -26.52 -14.90 -26.16
C ALA A 553 -25.43 -15.97 -26.04
N ASN A 554 -24.19 -15.62 -26.40
CA ASN A 554 -23.06 -16.52 -26.22
C ASN A 554 -22.83 -16.87 -24.75
N TYR A 555 -22.94 -15.92 -23.82
CA TYR A 555 -22.85 -16.20 -22.39
C TYR A 555 -23.97 -17.12 -21.88
N ASN A 556 -25.21 -16.87 -22.30
CA ASN A 556 -26.40 -17.61 -21.86
C ASN A 556 -26.42 -19.07 -22.38
N ASN A 557 -25.75 -19.33 -23.51
CA ASN A 557 -25.66 -20.64 -24.13
C ASN A 557 -24.29 -21.33 -23.94
N THR A 558 -23.38 -20.73 -23.16
CA THR A 558 -22.13 -21.41 -22.76
C THR A 558 -22.38 -22.25 -21.51
N HIS A 559 -21.75 -23.42 -21.38
CA HIS A 559 -21.82 -24.22 -20.16
C HIS A 559 -21.08 -23.55 -18.99
N HIS A 560 -21.71 -23.50 -17.81
CA HIS A 560 -21.16 -22.90 -16.60
C HIS A 560 -20.94 -23.95 -15.51
N SER A 561 -19.69 -24.17 -15.12
CA SER A 561 -19.34 -25.11 -14.05
C SER A 561 -19.99 -24.80 -12.70
N ALA A 562 -20.40 -23.55 -12.46
CA ALA A 562 -21.05 -23.16 -11.21
C ALA A 562 -22.51 -23.63 -11.08
N ILE A 563 -23.18 -23.91 -12.21
CA ILE A 563 -24.56 -24.42 -12.26
C ILE A 563 -24.65 -25.78 -12.97
N ASN A 564 -23.52 -26.29 -13.47
CA ASN A 564 -23.39 -27.52 -14.25
C ASN A 564 -24.38 -27.63 -15.42
N ALA A 565 -24.66 -26.50 -16.06
CA ALA A 565 -25.59 -26.33 -17.17
C ALA A 565 -25.31 -25.01 -17.88
N THR A 566 -25.97 -24.75 -18.99
CA THR A 566 -26.04 -23.40 -19.57
C THR A 566 -27.06 -22.54 -18.81
N PRO A 567 -26.88 -21.22 -18.74
CA PRO A 567 -27.88 -20.34 -18.16
C PRO A 567 -29.27 -20.43 -18.80
N SER A 568 -29.34 -20.68 -20.11
CA SER A 568 -30.60 -20.89 -20.83
C SER A 568 -31.34 -22.14 -20.37
N GLU A 569 -30.66 -23.28 -20.18
CA GLU A 569 -31.26 -24.54 -19.70
C GLU A 569 -31.78 -24.44 -18.25
N MET A 570 -31.22 -23.52 -17.47
CA MET A 570 -31.59 -23.28 -16.08
C MET A 570 -32.66 -22.20 -15.92
N ARG A 571 -33.13 -21.57 -17.00
CA ARG A 571 -34.17 -20.53 -16.94
C ARG A 571 -35.42 -21.06 -16.24
N GLY A 572 -35.90 -20.33 -15.24
CA GLY A 572 -37.08 -20.72 -14.44
C GLY A 572 -36.82 -21.82 -13.41
N LYS A 573 -35.60 -22.38 -13.32
CA LYS A 573 -35.24 -23.41 -12.34
C LYS A 573 -34.57 -22.81 -11.11
N VAL A 574 -34.71 -23.50 -9.99
CA VAL A 574 -34.05 -23.17 -8.70
C VAL A 574 -32.88 -24.12 -8.48
N MET A 575 -31.79 -23.61 -7.89
CA MET A 575 -30.68 -24.45 -7.46
C MET A 575 -31.03 -25.15 -6.14
N LEU A 576 -31.83 -26.23 -6.21
CA LEU A 576 -32.30 -26.96 -5.02
C LEU A 576 -31.14 -27.47 -4.13
N ASP A 577 -30.06 -27.95 -4.74
CA ASP A 577 -28.86 -28.38 -4.00
C ASP A 577 -28.21 -27.26 -3.20
N ASP A 578 -28.17 -26.04 -3.75
CA ASP A 578 -27.62 -24.88 -3.06
C ASP A 578 -28.56 -24.46 -1.92
N VAL A 579 -29.88 -24.45 -2.15
CA VAL A 579 -30.90 -24.20 -1.12
C VAL A 579 -30.82 -25.22 0.02
N GLU A 580 -30.64 -26.50 -0.29
CA GLU A 580 -30.57 -27.55 0.73
C GLU A 580 -29.25 -27.52 1.49
N TYR A 581 -28.13 -27.28 0.80
CA TYR A 581 -26.83 -27.01 1.41
C TYR A 581 -26.92 -25.87 2.43
N ASN A 582 -27.59 -24.79 2.04
CA ASN A 582 -27.84 -23.62 2.86
C ASN A 582 -28.68 -23.93 4.11
N LYS A 583 -29.76 -24.70 3.97
CA LYS A 583 -30.58 -25.18 5.10
C LYS A 583 -29.74 -26.01 6.08
N ARG A 584 -28.92 -26.93 5.57
CA ARG A 584 -27.98 -27.74 6.38
C ARG A 584 -26.96 -26.87 7.11
N LEU A 585 -26.42 -25.85 6.44
CA LEU A 585 -25.46 -24.92 7.02
C LEU A 585 -26.09 -24.09 8.15
N VAL A 586 -27.31 -23.57 7.95
CA VAL A 586 -28.04 -22.83 9.00
C VAL A 586 -28.26 -23.72 10.22
N LYS A 587 -28.75 -24.96 10.02
CA LYS A 587 -28.93 -25.93 11.12
C LYS A 587 -27.62 -26.16 11.88
N LYS A 588 -26.50 -26.31 11.17
CA LYS A 588 -25.17 -26.47 11.79
C LYS A 588 -24.74 -25.25 12.59
N ILE A 589 -24.97 -24.03 12.07
CA ILE A 589 -24.64 -22.79 12.77
C ILE A 589 -25.43 -22.69 14.08
N ILE A 590 -26.74 -23.00 14.03
CA ILE A 590 -27.62 -23.01 15.21
C ILE A 590 -27.10 -23.99 16.27
N THR A 591 -26.67 -25.19 15.87
CA THR A 591 -26.09 -26.18 16.79
C THR A 591 -24.75 -25.71 17.36
N ASP A 592 -23.90 -25.08 16.54
CA ASP A 592 -22.55 -24.67 16.94
C ASP A 592 -22.50 -23.39 17.80
N ILE A 593 -23.53 -22.54 17.69
CA ILE A 593 -23.68 -21.24 18.35
C ILE A 593 -25.16 -21.05 18.76
N PRO A 594 -25.71 -21.82 19.71
CA PRO A 594 -27.11 -21.68 20.12
C PRO A 594 -27.40 -20.29 20.73
N PRO A 595 -28.68 -19.86 20.80
CA PRO A 595 -29.06 -18.68 21.56
C PRO A 595 -28.51 -18.73 22.99
N GLY A 596 -28.04 -17.59 23.51
CA GLY A 596 -27.27 -17.48 24.75
C GLY A 596 -25.74 -17.59 24.57
N SER A 597 -25.24 -17.92 23.37
CA SER A 597 -23.80 -17.97 23.12
C SER A 597 -23.16 -16.59 23.14
N ILE A 598 -22.00 -16.46 23.79
CA ILE A 598 -21.20 -15.23 23.79
C ILE A 598 -20.24 -15.21 22.59
N VAL A 599 -20.36 -14.18 21.75
CA VAL A 599 -19.60 -13.99 20.51
C VAL A 599 -18.96 -12.61 20.43
N ARG A 600 -17.95 -12.45 19.56
CA ARG A 600 -17.38 -11.14 19.20
C ARG A 600 -17.55 -10.89 17.71
N CYS A 601 -17.89 -9.66 17.34
CA CYS A 601 -18.10 -9.27 15.96
C CYS A 601 -16.77 -9.00 15.27
N ARG A 602 -16.65 -9.35 14.00
CA ARG A 602 -15.45 -9.03 13.22
C ARG A 602 -15.43 -7.54 12.88
N LEU A 603 -14.32 -6.87 13.11
CA LEU A 603 -14.13 -5.48 12.70
C LEU A 603 -13.72 -5.39 11.22
N ASN A 604 -14.33 -4.46 10.49
CA ASN A 604 -13.92 -4.13 9.12
C ASN A 604 -12.70 -3.20 9.15
N ALA A 605 -11.73 -3.43 8.27
CA ALA A 605 -10.53 -2.59 8.17
C ALA A 605 -10.94 -1.15 7.77
N LYS A 606 -10.51 -0.15 8.53
CA LYS A 606 -10.84 1.27 8.30
C LYS A 606 -10.19 1.78 7.00
N THR A 607 -9.01 1.27 6.65
CA THR A 607 -8.31 1.56 5.40
C THR A 607 -7.57 0.32 4.85
N PRO A 608 -7.16 0.30 3.57
CA PRO A 608 -6.34 -0.76 2.99
C PRO A 608 -4.95 -0.95 3.64
N PHE A 609 -4.54 -0.01 4.50
CA PHE A 609 -3.22 0.05 5.13
C PHE A 609 -3.22 -0.39 6.60
N ASP A 610 -4.38 -0.54 7.23
CA ASP A 610 -4.52 -1.00 8.62
C ASP A 610 -4.35 -2.52 8.74
N LYS A 611 -3.15 -3.03 8.45
CA LYS A 611 -2.84 -4.47 8.56
C LYS A 611 -2.65 -4.96 10.00
N GLU A 612 -2.71 -4.08 10.99
CA GLU A 612 -2.30 -4.36 12.38
C GLU A 612 -3.37 -4.09 13.46
N GLY A 613 -4.61 -3.74 13.10
CA GLY A 613 -5.70 -3.48 14.06
C GLY A 613 -6.33 -4.74 14.69
N ALA A 614 -7.08 -4.54 15.78
CA ALA A 614 -7.91 -5.58 16.39
C ALA A 614 -8.87 -6.18 15.35
N ARG A 615 -9.00 -7.51 15.35
CA ARG A 615 -9.81 -8.25 14.38
C ARG A 615 -11.25 -8.42 14.83
N TRP A 616 -11.49 -8.38 16.14
CA TRP A 616 -12.78 -8.57 16.77
C TRP A 616 -13.12 -7.40 17.69
N SER A 617 -14.42 -7.16 17.88
CA SER A 617 -14.97 -6.09 18.71
C SER A 617 -14.44 -6.14 20.14
N ARG A 618 -14.33 -4.97 20.77
CA ARG A 618 -13.98 -4.85 22.19
C ARG A 618 -15.10 -5.38 23.08
N THR A 619 -16.34 -5.15 22.66
CA THR A 619 -17.56 -5.68 23.29
C THR A 619 -17.81 -7.12 22.88
N ALA A 620 -18.20 -7.96 23.83
CA ALA A 620 -18.73 -9.29 23.56
C ALA A 620 -20.26 -9.21 23.58
N TYR A 621 -20.91 -9.97 22.71
CA TYR A 621 -22.34 -9.94 22.50
C TYR A 621 -22.95 -11.32 22.77
N GLU A 622 -24.18 -11.34 23.25
CA GLU A 622 -24.97 -12.55 23.37
C GLU A 622 -25.80 -12.78 22.12
N VAL A 623 -25.88 -14.03 21.65
CA VAL A 623 -26.75 -14.41 20.53
C VAL A 623 -28.19 -14.54 21.03
N VAL A 624 -29.08 -13.68 20.52
CA VAL A 624 -30.50 -13.63 20.93
C VAL A 624 -31.32 -14.70 20.20
N GLY A 625 -30.96 -15.01 18.95
CA GLY A 625 -31.73 -15.92 18.12
C GLY A 625 -31.21 -16.00 16.69
N PHE A 626 -32.09 -16.44 15.79
CA PHE A 626 -31.78 -16.61 14.37
C PHE A 626 -32.94 -16.13 13.50
N ASP A 627 -32.66 -15.21 12.58
CA ASP A 627 -33.59 -14.77 11.54
C ASP A 627 -32.99 -15.07 10.16
N GLY A 628 -33.29 -16.26 9.64
CA GLY A 628 -32.69 -16.79 8.43
C GLY A 628 -31.16 -16.86 8.52
N LEU A 629 -30.46 -15.93 7.85
CA LEU A 629 -29.00 -15.82 7.83
C LEU A 629 -28.44 -14.73 8.76
N LYS A 630 -29.33 -13.95 9.39
CA LYS A 630 -28.95 -12.92 10.34
C LYS A 630 -28.99 -13.52 11.75
N ILE A 631 -27.95 -13.23 12.51
CA ILE A 631 -27.82 -13.63 13.92
C ILE A 631 -28.03 -12.34 14.74
N PRO A 632 -29.25 -12.07 15.25
CA PRO A 632 -29.46 -10.99 16.19
C PRO A 632 -28.59 -11.19 17.44
N ILE A 633 -27.99 -10.10 17.90
CA ILE A 633 -27.05 -10.07 19.02
C ILE A 633 -27.38 -8.90 19.96
N SER A 634 -27.17 -9.08 21.27
CA SER A 634 -27.41 -8.06 22.31
C SER A 634 -26.16 -7.81 23.15
N SER A 635 -26.08 -6.64 23.79
CA SER A 635 -25.04 -6.30 24.79
C SER A 635 -25.49 -5.12 25.66
N ASP A 636 -25.19 -5.17 26.96
CA ASP A 636 -25.53 -4.11 27.93
C ASP A 636 -24.45 -3.01 28.06
N ALA A 637 -23.33 -3.12 27.33
CA ALA A 637 -22.22 -2.15 27.42
C ALA A 637 -22.37 -1.00 26.41
N GLU A 638 -21.94 0.22 26.76
CA GLU A 638 -21.84 1.35 25.82
C GLU A 638 -20.99 0.97 24.60
N ILE A 639 -21.59 1.09 23.40
CA ILE A 639 -21.00 0.59 22.16
C ILE A 639 -20.25 1.73 21.44
N ASN A 640 -18.92 1.68 21.48
CA ASN A 640 -18.05 2.55 20.67
C ASN A 640 -17.65 1.96 19.31
N ASP A 641 -18.10 0.73 19.00
CA ASP A 641 -17.76 -0.01 17.78
C ASP A 641 -18.91 0.10 16.75
N ARG A 642 -18.59 0.41 15.47
CA ARG A 642 -19.58 0.50 14.36
C ARG A 642 -20.13 -0.89 13.96
N VAL A 643 -20.92 -1.50 14.83
CA VAL A 643 -21.70 -2.72 14.56
C VAL A 643 -23.13 -2.28 14.25
N ASN A 644 -23.73 -2.79 13.15
CA ASN A 644 -25.15 -2.57 12.86
C ASN A 644 -25.97 -3.24 13.98
N GLN A 645 -26.47 -2.45 14.93
CA GLN A 645 -27.31 -2.92 16.02
C GLN A 645 -28.73 -3.17 15.51
N PHE A 646 -29.39 -4.18 16.07
CA PHE A 646 -30.83 -4.38 15.95
C PHE A 646 -31.40 -4.36 17.36
N TRP A 647 -32.44 -3.57 17.58
CA TRP A 647 -33.11 -3.44 18.86
C TRP A 647 -34.50 -4.08 18.76
N GLU A 648 -34.91 -4.84 19.77
CA GLU A 648 -36.25 -5.42 19.80
C GLU A 648 -37.29 -4.33 20.08
N VAL A 649 -38.24 -4.20 19.16
CA VAL A 649 -39.36 -3.28 19.31
C VAL A 649 -40.53 -4.01 19.99
N GLU A 650 -41.05 -3.42 21.06
CA GLU A 650 -42.27 -3.89 21.72
C GLU A 650 -43.51 -3.52 20.90
N LYS A 651 -43.65 -2.24 20.54
CA LYS A 651 -44.75 -1.73 19.70
C LYS A 651 -44.44 -0.37 19.08
N ILE A 652 -45.14 -0.06 17.98
CA ILE A 652 -45.23 1.31 17.45
C ILE A 652 -46.29 2.06 18.25
N MET A 653 -45.89 3.16 18.88
CA MET A 653 -46.76 3.99 19.72
C MET A 653 -47.48 5.06 18.90
N ASN A 654 -46.76 5.72 17.99
CA ASN A 654 -47.30 6.82 17.18
C ASN A 654 -46.55 6.95 15.84
N HIS A 655 -47.04 7.80 14.94
CA HIS A 655 -46.40 8.11 13.66
C HIS A 655 -46.52 9.60 13.30
N GLU A 656 -45.55 10.14 12.57
CA GLU A 656 -45.55 11.51 12.05
C GLU A 656 -45.09 11.54 10.58
N ASN A 657 -45.83 12.26 9.74
CA ASN A 657 -45.49 12.46 8.33
C ASN A 657 -44.43 13.56 8.17
N MET A 658 -43.33 13.24 7.49
CA MET A 658 -42.26 14.19 7.20
C MET A 658 -42.48 14.91 5.86
N ARG A 659 -41.90 16.11 5.72
CA ARG A 659 -42.01 16.97 4.51
C ARG A 659 -41.58 16.29 3.20
N ASN A 660 -40.82 15.21 3.25
CA ASN A 660 -40.36 14.44 2.07
C ASN A 660 -41.31 13.31 1.65
N GLY A 661 -42.45 13.14 2.34
CA GLY A 661 -43.43 12.07 2.12
C GLY A 661 -43.08 10.74 2.82
N LYS A 662 -42.03 10.70 3.65
CA LYS A 662 -41.69 9.54 4.49
C LYS A 662 -42.29 9.71 5.89
N CYS A 663 -42.46 8.60 6.62
CA CYS A 663 -42.92 8.61 8.01
C CYS A 663 -41.74 8.48 9.01
N LYS A 664 -41.90 9.01 10.22
CA LYS A 664 -41.18 8.54 11.42
C LYS A 664 -42.16 7.88 12.37
N TYR A 665 -41.71 6.88 13.11
CA TYR A 665 -42.51 6.14 14.08
C TYR A 665 -41.97 6.38 15.49
N LEU A 666 -42.85 6.59 16.46
CA LEU A 666 -42.49 6.59 17.87
C LEU A 666 -42.48 5.14 18.34
N ILE A 667 -41.32 4.64 18.74
CA ILE A 667 -41.07 3.23 19.02
C ILE A 667 -40.94 3.02 20.53
N LYS A 668 -41.75 2.12 21.09
CA LYS A 668 -41.54 1.57 22.42
C LYS A 668 -40.60 0.38 22.29
N TRP A 669 -39.40 0.51 22.83
CA TRP A 669 -38.41 -0.55 22.82
C TRP A 669 -38.69 -1.54 23.95
N LYS A 670 -38.50 -2.83 23.67
CA LYS A 670 -38.71 -3.86 24.68
C LYS A 670 -37.64 -3.74 25.76
N GLY A 671 -38.07 -3.55 27.01
CA GLY A 671 -37.17 -3.43 28.18
C GLY A 671 -36.63 -2.02 28.45
N TYR A 672 -37.11 -0.99 27.74
CA TYR A 672 -36.75 0.42 28.01
C TYR A 672 -37.99 1.24 28.29
N ASP A 673 -37.93 2.13 29.28
CA ASP A 673 -39.08 2.95 29.69
C ASP A 673 -39.41 4.06 28.69
N GLU A 674 -38.40 4.68 28.09
CA GLU A 674 -38.59 5.80 27.17
C GLU A 674 -38.70 5.36 25.69
N PRO A 675 -39.73 5.82 24.96
CA PRO A 675 -39.83 5.61 23.52
C PRO A 675 -38.98 6.61 22.72
N SER A 676 -38.53 6.25 21.52
CA SER A 676 -37.78 7.15 20.62
C SER A 676 -38.41 7.27 19.23
N TRP A 677 -38.20 8.44 18.59
CA TRP A 677 -38.66 8.68 17.22
C TRP A 677 -37.66 8.14 16.20
N GLU A 678 -38.08 7.12 15.46
CA GLU A 678 -37.25 6.43 14.48
C GLU A 678 -37.76 6.67 13.05
N PRO A 679 -36.88 6.99 12.09
CA PRO A 679 -37.23 6.98 10.68
C PRO A 679 -37.82 5.63 10.24
N GLN A 680 -38.83 5.65 9.36
CA GLN A 680 -39.43 4.45 8.77
C GLN A 680 -38.40 3.47 8.16
N ASP A 681 -37.29 3.99 7.61
CA ASP A 681 -36.19 3.18 7.08
C ASP A 681 -35.56 2.25 8.14
N ASN A 682 -35.60 2.61 9.43
CA ASN A 682 -35.01 1.82 10.53
C ASN A 682 -35.82 0.55 10.86
N LEU A 683 -37.11 0.54 10.50
CA LEU A 683 -38.01 -0.62 10.74
C LEU A 683 -38.05 -1.61 9.57
N ARG A 684 -37.42 -1.28 8.43
CA ARG A 684 -37.49 -2.05 7.18
C ARG A 684 -36.14 -2.63 6.80
N LEU A 685 -35.81 -3.77 7.40
CA LEU A 685 -34.44 -4.32 7.50
C LEU A 685 -33.83 -4.96 6.23
N ILE A 686 -34.61 -5.22 5.18
CA ILE A 686 -34.14 -5.98 3.98
C ILE A 686 -34.61 -5.32 2.68
N THR A 687 -35.84 -4.82 2.70
CA THR A 687 -36.51 -4.16 1.58
C THR A 687 -37.13 -2.90 2.14
N LYS A 688 -36.50 -1.74 1.90
CA LYS A 688 -36.99 -0.44 2.38
C LYS A 688 -38.43 -0.14 1.93
N ASN A 689 -38.90 -0.86 0.91
CA ASN A 689 -40.24 -0.69 0.32
C ASN A 689 -41.29 -1.64 0.92
N LYS A 690 -40.90 -2.66 1.71
CA LYS A 690 -41.84 -3.59 2.36
C LYS A 690 -42.09 -3.18 3.81
N ARG A 691 -43.36 -2.93 4.18
CA ARG A 691 -43.78 -2.75 5.58
C ARG A 691 -43.36 -3.96 6.43
N SER A 692 -42.73 -3.72 7.57
CA SER A 692 -42.50 -4.73 8.59
C SER A 692 -43.83 -5.29 9.12
N GLU A 693 -43.82 -6.48 9.71
CA GLU A 693 -45.00 -7.03 10.38
C GLU A 693 -45.52 -6.09 11.48
N LEU A 694 -44.60 -5.36 12.13
CA LEU A 694 -44.93 -4.37 13.14
C LEU A 694 -45.67 -3.17 12.54
N GLU A 695 -45.22 -2.65 11.40
CA GLU A 695 -45.92 -1.61 10.64
C GLU A 695 -47.29 -2.10 10.15
N LYS A 696 -47.38 -3.34 9.62
CA LYS A 696 -48.66 -3.89 9.15
C LYS A 696 -49.69 -3.97 10.29
N LYS A 697 -49.29 -4.48 11.46
CA LYS A 697 -50.16 -4.55 12.65
C LYS A 697 -50.58 -3.16 13.14
N TYR A 698 -49.63 -2.22 13.19
CA TYR A 698 -49.91 -0.85 13.60
C TYR A 698 -50.91 -0.17 12.67
N TRP A 699 -50.74 -0.29 11.35
CA TRP A 699 -51.66 0.32 10.38
C TRP A 699 -52.99 -0.42 10.26
N ALA A 700 -53.03 -1.75 10.46
CA ALA A 700 -54.27 -2.51 10.50
C ALA A 700 -55.18 -2.07 11.67
N ASN A 701 -54.58 -1.69 12.81
CA ASN A 701 -55.31 -1.22 13.98
C ASN A 701 -55.62 0.30 13.96
N ASN A 702 -55.04 1.05 13.01
CA ASN A 702 -55.25 2.50 12.84
C ASN A 702 -55.97 2.86 11.52
N LEU A 703 -56.51 1.86 10.81
CA LEU A 703 -57.43 2.04 9.69
C LEU A 703 -58.87 1.94 10.22
N ILE A 704 -59.31 2.99 10.93
CA ILE A 704 -60.72 3.37 11.12
C ILE A 704 -60.83 4.83 10.74
#